data_AF-A0A822CVD2-F1
#
_entry.id   AF-A0A822CVD2-F1
#
_cell.length_a   1.000
_cell.length_b   1.000
_cell.length_c   1.000
_cell.angle_alpha   90.00
_cell.angle_beta   90.00
_cell.angle_gamma   90.00
#
_symmetry.space_group_name_H-M   'P 1'
#
loop_
_entity.id
_entity.type
_entity.pdbx_description
1 polymer ?
#
loop_
_entity_poly.entity_id
_entity_poly.type
_entity_poly.pdbx_seq_one_letter_code
_entity_poly.pdbx_strand_id
1 'polypeptide(L)'
;MVTETTPQSSVVNYLSFYVNGKEVIERHAEPDWTLLWYLRNSNPKLGCGEGGCGACTVLVSRCIDRNSGEIEHRTINSCLTLLCSVDGCHVITVEGLGSTNKSNLHPTQSRLAELSASQCGFCTPGMVMSVYGIVTSKNDLPLTMQDIEESLDGNLCRCTGYRPILDAAKTFACDIDKLPKEKSSKLTSTTLDKCLSFAKENVSPSDQPGDASKLIFGNTRVQIETKFEHRKYSRLISVTHIKELQRLEQTADSLFLGAGVTFTRLQSKLIEWNNEKNNDGGICQALLYQLKHFASTQIRNVASLGGNIVTASPISDVNPILQAAGAILELHRADSDTARHVPLSDFFLGHHHVAMIDDEVLVAVHIPLPQTSSKCFLRSYKQACRRDDSKGIVSAGLRVQLEQSNSADDQWRIVSTCFSFGGMASATIIAKNTQQELVGLSWTRATMNKACELILKEMPLDELSPGGRPEYRRTLIQSFLFKFYVNVCFELRQSSVDLTHLSTVHPFHRAISHGQQTIPERPSSQKIVGSSLSHRSAYLHTTREAMYTADLPSLVNTLHAALVLSSKANTRIKHIDIETASHMPGFVSFISHIDVPGSNKLSYGTHYEELFVSSVALCIGAIVGVVICETEESARLASNLVQIEYELLTPTILTIEDAIANESFFDNEQCLRQDDIDKGFAEAEHTLEGTLMIGGQEHFYLETNSYMVIPSNDDKELQLYLGTQDPSAAQELIALALDRDISHITCHVKRIGGGFGGKISKS
;
A
#
# COMPACT_ATOMS: atom_id res chain seq x y z
N MET A 1 22.06 -37.63 -48.72
CA MET A 1 23.08 -37.47 -47.66
C MET A 1 22.39 -36.76 -46.52
N VAL A 2 22.37 -37.41 -45.36
CA VAL A 2 21.77 -36.92 -44.11
C VAL A 2 22.58 -35.71 -43.65
N THR A 3 21.97 -34.53 -43.62
CA THR A 3 22.51 -33.38 -42.89
C THR A 3 21.96 -33.46 -41.46
N GLU A 4 22.84 -33.82 -40.54
CA GLU A 4 22.60 -33.80 -39.10
C GLU A 4 22.14 -32.40 -38.68
N THR A 5 20.88 -32.28 -38.28
CA THR A 5 20.41 -31.17 -37.46
C THR A 5 20.97 -31.36 -36.06
N THR A 6 21.97 -30.55 -35.71
CA THR A 6 22.43 -30.37 -34.34
C THR A 6 21.22 -30.06 -33.46
N PRO A 7 20.99 -30.77 -32.34
CA PRO A 7 19.90 -30.41 -31.44
C PRO A 7 20.19 -29.00 -30.90
N GLN A 8 19.26 -28.06 -31.12
CA GLN A 8 19.24 -26.81 -30.38
C GLN A 8 19.34 -27.18 -28.90
N SER A 9 20.43 -26.77 -28.25
CA SER A 9 20.59 -26.93 -26.82
C SER A 9 19.36 -26.28 -26.18
N SER A 10 18.52 -27.09 -25.52
CA SER A 10 17.43 -26.59 -24.69
C SER A 10 18.04 -25.59 -23.71
N VAL A 11 17.80 -24.30 -23.91
CA VAL A 11 18.23 -23.27 -22.98
C VAL A 11 17.43 -23.52 -21.71
N VAL A 12 18.05 -24.17 -20.72
CA VAL A 12 17.46 -24.29 -19.38
C VAL A 12 17.55 -22.89 -18.78
N ASN A 13 16.46 -22.13 -18.90
CA ASN A 13 16.34 -20.83 -18.25
C ASN A 13 16.23 -21.07 -16.74
N TYR A 14 17.27 -20.72 -15.99
CA TYR A 14 17.26 -20.70 -14.53
C TYR A 14 17.39 -19.25 -14.05
N LEU A 15 16.82 -18.96 -12.89
CA LEU A 15 16.97 -17.70 -12.17
C LEU A 15 18.18 -17.78 -11.25
N SER A 16 19.03 -16.76 -11.25
CA SER A 16 20.26 -16.72 -10.43
C SER A 16 20.35 -15.41 -9.67
N PHE A 17 20.29 -15.48 -8.34
CA PHE A 17 20.34 -14.31 -7.47
C PHE A 17 20.98 -14.65 -6.12
N TYR A 18 21.18 -13.65 -5.27
CA TYR A 18 21.72 -13.87 -3.92
C TYR A 18 20.67 -13.56 -2.87
N VAL A 19 20.62 -14.37 -1.82
CA VAL A 19 19.87 -14.08 -0.57
C VAL A 19 20.85 -14.08 0.58
N ASN A 20 20.99 -12.95 1.28
CA ASN A 20 21.89 -12.80 2.43
C ASN A 20 23.33 -13.26 2.14
N GLY A 21 23.82 -13.02 0.92
CA GLY A 21 25.18 -13.37 0.47
C GLY A 21 25.34 -14.83 0.01
N LYS A 22 24.29 -15.66 0.08
CA LYS A 22 24.26 -17.02 -0.46
C LYS A 22 23.63 -17.01 -1.85
N GLU A 23 24.30 -17.65 -2.81
CA GLU A 23 23.77 -17.83 -4.16
C GLU A 23 22.57 -18.78 -4.15
N VAL A 24 21.54 -18.41 -4.92
CA VAL A 24 20.32 -19.17 -5.16
C VAL A 24 20.18 -19.37 -6.66
N ILE A 25 20.05 -20.64 -7.07
CA ILE A 25 19.78 -21.05 -8.44
C ILE A 25 18.42 -21.74 -8.44
N GLU A 26 17.41 -21.07 -8.99
CA GLU A 26 16.06 -21.61 -9.13
C GLU A 26 15.83 -22.04 -10.58
N ARG A 27 15.49 -23.32 -10.78
CA ARG A 27 15.36 -23.93 -12.12
C ARG A 27 13.92 -24.01 -12.60
N HIS A 28 12.96 -23.87 -11.69
CA HIS A 28 11.53 -24.03 -11.96
C HIS A 28 10.73 -22.87 -11.35
N ALA A 29 11.22 -21.64 -11.56
CA ALA A 29 10.52 -20.45 -11.10
C ALA A 29 9.25 -20.22 -11.94
N GLU A 30 8.10 -20.13 -11.28
CA GLU A 30 6.86 -19.70 -11.94
C GLU A 30 6.81 -18.17 -12.05
N PRO A 31 6.28 -17.61 -13.16
CA PRO A 31 6.30 -16.17 -13.42
C PRO A 31 5.52 -15.31 -12.42
N ASP A 32 4.53 -15.89 -11.74
CA ASP A 32 3.64 -15.21 -10.80
C ASP A 32 4.08 -15.35 -9.33
N TRP A 33 5.12 -16.13 -9.06
CA TRP A 33 5.68 -16.25 -7.72
C TRP A 33 6.17 -14.90 -7.23
N THR A 34 5.67 -14.50 -6.07
CA THR A 34 6.20 -13.32 -5.37
C THR A 34 7.46 -13.69 -4.60
N LEU A 35 8.35 -12.71 -4.42
CA LEU A 35 9.55 -12.86 -3.61
C LEU A 35 9.19 -13.22 -2.16
N LEU A 36 8.10 -12.68 -1.63
CA LEU A 36 7.61 -13.05 -0.30
C LEU A 36 7.23 -14.53 -0.25
N TRP A 37 6.49 -15.03 -1.23
CA TRP A 37 6.10 -16.44 -1.29
C TRP A 37 7.33 -17.35 -1.31
N TYR A 38 8.31 -17.03 -2.17
CA TYR A 38 9.55 -17.81 -2.28
C TYR A 38 10.37 -17.80 -0.99
N LEU A 39 10.43 -16.64 -0.32
CA LEU A 39 11.18 -16.48 0.92
C LEU A 39 10.39 -16.91 2.17
N ARG A 40 9.09 -17.24 2.11
CA ARG A 40 8.22 -17.35 3.32
C ARG A 40 8.62 -18.45 4.29
N ASN A 41 9.15 -19.56 3.78
CA ASN A 41 9.77 -20.60 4.61
C ASN A 41 11.03 -20.10 5.34
N SER A 42 11.46 -18.87 5.08
CA SER A 42 12.68 -18.29 5.61
C SER A 42 12.60 -16.84 6.11
N ASN A 43 11.98 -15.81 5.50
CA ASN A 43 12.54 -14.44 5.69
C ASN A 43 11.71 -13.11 5.44
N PRO A 44 10.40 -13.04 5.16
CA PRO A 44 9.63 -11.81 5.53
C PRO A 44 8.18 -12.04 6.00
N LYS A 45 7.61 -11.09 6.75
CA LYS A 45 6.23 -11.18 7.30
C LYS A 45 5.16 -10.75 6.29
N LEU A 46 4.04 -11.47 6.22
CA LEU A 46 2.84 -11.05 5.48
C LEU A 46 1.88 -10.33 6.44
N GLY A 47 1.62 -9.03 6.20
CA GLY A 47 0.64 -8.24 6.96
C GLY A 47 -0.62 -7.89 6.15
N CYS A 48 -0.47 -7.40 4.92
CA CYS A 48 -1.61 -7.02 4.05
C CYS A 48 -1.57 -7.62 2.63
N GLY A 49 -0.38 -7.83 2.06
CA GLY A 49 -0.24 -8.36 0.70
C GLY A 49 -0.49 -7.37 -0.44
N GLU A 50 -0.65 -6.07 -0.13
CA GLU A 50 -0.93 -4.99 -1.08
C GLU A 50 0.08 -3.83 -1.03
N GLY A 51 1.20 -4.00 -0.31
CA GLY A 51 2.27 -3.01 -0.21
C GLY A 51 2.09 -1.90 0.85
N GLY A 52 0.89 -1.76 1.45
CA GLY A 52 0.59 -0.64 2.36
C GLY A 52 1.07 -0.76 3.83
N CYS A 53 1.56 -1.93 4.28
CA CYS A 53 1.96 -2.12 5.69
C CYS A 53 3.48 -2.16 5.94
N GLY A 54 4.28 -2.43 4.91
CA GLY A 54 5.75 -2.52 5.02
C GLY A 54 6.30 -3.69 5.86
N ALA A 55 5.48 -4.59 6.40
CA ALA A 55 5.95 -5.72 7.20
C ALA A 55 6.84 -6.71 6.40
N CYS A 56 6.67 -6.72 5.08
CA CYS A 56 7.42 -7.54 4.12
C CYS A 56 8.63 -6.82 3.49
N THR A 57 9.07 -5.70 4.06
CA THR A 57 10.16 -4.89 3.47
C THR A 57 11.47 -5.67 3.46
N VAL A 58 12.14 -5.69 2.30
CA VAL A 58 13.50 -6.22 2.11
C VAL A 58 14.33 -5.21 1.33
N LEU A 59 15.66 -5.33 1.38
CA LEU A 59 16.57 -4.51 0.57
C LEU A 59 17.00 -5.31 -0.66
N VAL A 60 16.94 -4.71 -1.84
CA VAL A 60 17.48 -5.28 -3.08
C VAL A 60 18.64 -4.41 -3.53
N SER A 61 19.78 -5.05 -3.76
CA SER A 61 20.98 -4.43 -4.32
C SER A 61 21.18 -4.91 -5.75
N ARG A 62 21.44 -4.00 -6.69
CA ARG A 62 21.62 -4.29 -8.12
C ARG A 62 22.77 -3.46 -8.68
N CYS A 63 23.63 -4.07 -9.48
CA CYS A 63 24.62 -3.35 -10.26
C CYS A 63 23.92 -2.63 -11.43
N ILE A 64 23.99 -1.30 -11.48
CA ILE A 64 23.39 -0.48 -12.54
C ILE A 64 24.34 -0.36 -13.73
N ASP A 65 25.62 -0.16 -13.47
CA ASP A 65 26.67 -0.10 -14.48
C ASP A 65 27.83 -1.01 -14.10
N ARG A 66 28.06 -2.02 -14.95
CA ARG A 66 29.14 -3.01 -14.78
C ARG A 66 30.52 -2.39 -14.92
N ASN A 67 30.65 -1.32 -15.69
CA ASN A 67 31.95 -0.69 -15.94
C ASN A 67 32.39 0.17 -14.76
N SER A 68 31.45 0.93 -14.17
CA SER A 68 31.72 1.75 -12.98
C SER A 68 31.69 0.94 -11.68
N GLY A 69 31.03 -0.22 -11.68
CA GLY A 69 30.78 -1.00 -10.47
C GLY A 69 29.71 -0.36 -9.56
N GLU A 70 28.93 0.58 -10.08
CA GLU A 70 27.90 1.29 -9.32
C GLU A 70 26.76 0.34 -8.93
N ILE A 71 26.42 0.35 -7.64
CA ILE A 71 25.37 -0.48 -7.05
C ILE A 71 24.28 0.43 -6.49
N GLU A 72 23.05 0.14 -6.89
CA GLU A 72 21.86 0.74 -6.31
C GLU A 72 21.30 -0.15 -5.22
N HIS A 73 20.96 0.46 -4.09
CA HIS A 73 20.28 -0.16 -2.97
C HIS A 73 18.88 0.43 -2.83
N ARG A 74 17.86 -0.42 -2.87
CA ARG A 74 16.46 0.01 -2.76
C ARG A 74 15.63 -0.91 -1.89
N THR A 75 14.83 -0.32 -1.00
CA THR A 75 13.84 -1.07 -0.22
C THR A 75 12.63 -1.36 -1.09
N ILE A 76 12.07 -2.56 -0.94
CA ILE A 76 10.92 -3.02 -1.73
C ILE A 76 9.93 -3.79 -0.85
N ASN A 77 8.67 -3.91 -1.30
CA ASN A 77 7.70 -4.81 -0.70
C ASN A 77 7.79 -6.18 -1.36
N SER A 78 8.39 -7.18 -0.69
CA SER A 78 8.52 -8.53 -1.25
C SER A 78 7.17 -9.19 -1.59
N CYS A 79 6.05 -8.75 -1.00
CA CYS A 79 4.71 -9.24 -1.32
C CYS A 79 4.19 -8.83 -2.72
N LEU A 80 4.80 -7.82 -3.34
CA LEU A 80 4.45 -7.34 -4.68
C LEU A 80 5.53 -7.62 -5.70
N THR A 81 6.78 -7.80 -5.27
CA THR A 81 7.90 -8.09 -6.17
C THR A 81 7.82 -9.51 -6.71
N LEU A 82 7.80 -9.69 -8.03
CA LEU A 82 7.90 -11.00 -8.66
C LEU A 82 9.30 -11.58 -8.46
N LEU A 83 9.40 -12.87 -8.20
CA LEU A 83 10.67 -13.58 -8.02
C LEU A 83 11.56 -13.40 -9.26
N CYS A 84 11.00 -13.56 -10.46
CA CYS A 84 11.75 -13.40 -11.71
C CYS A 84 12.34 -11.98 -11.90
N SER A 85 11.83 -10.97 -11.21
CA SER A 85 12.35 -9.59 -11.32
C SER A 85 13.65 -9.36 -10.53
N VAL A 86 14.07 -10.31 -9.71
CA VAL A 86 15.30 -10.22 -8.90
C VAL A 86 16.47 -11.01 -9.46
N ASP A 87 16.39 -11.47 -10.72
CA ASP A 87 17.54 -12.07 -11.40
C ASP A 87 18.76 -11.14 -11.34
N GLY A 88 19.94 -11.73 -11.08
CA GLY A 88 21.20 -11.01 -10.94
C GLY A 88 21.27 -10.02 -9.76
N CYS A 89 20.30 -10.04 -8.84
CA CYS A 89 20.26 -9.12 -7.70
C CYS A 89 20.73 -9.79 -6.40
N HIS A 90 21.05 -8.97 -5.41
CA HIS A 90 21.27 -9.40 -4.03
C HIS A 90 20.12 -8.93 -3.14
N VAL A 91 19.29 -9.89 -2.73
CA VAL A 91 18.22 -9.70 -1.75
C VAL A 91 18.79 -9.83 -0.34
N ILE A 92 18.60 -8.78 0.46
CA ILE A 92 19.01 -8.73 1.87
C ILE A 92 17.74 -8.61 2.71
N THR A 93 17.63 -9.53 3.66
CA THR A 93 16.51 -9.65 4.61
C THR A 93 17.03 -9.35 6.01
N VAL A 94 16.15 -9.31 7.02
CA VAL A 94 16.57 -8.87 8.35
C VAL A 94 17.55 -9.85 9.01
N GLU A 95 17.42 -11.14 8.71
CA GLU A 95 18.31 -12.20 9.16
C GLU A 95 19.71 -12.09 8.52
N GLY A 96 19.80 -11.45 7.35
CA GLY A 96 21.06 -11.14 6.68
C GLY A 96 21.89 -10.08 7.41
N LEU A 97 21.29 -9.30 8.31
CA LEU A 97 21.98 -8.24 9.05
C LEU A 97 22.69 -8.74 10.31
N GLY A 98 22.14 -9.76 10.97
CA GLY A 98 22.63 -10.25 12.25
C GLY A 98 21.60 -11.12 12.98
N SER A 99 22.07 -11.89 13.96
CA SER A 99 21.27 -12.82 14.77
C SER A 99 21.71 -12.79 16.24
N THR A 100 20.76 -13.04 17.16
CA THR A 100 21.06 -13.15 18.59
C THR A 100 21.92 -14.37 18.90
N ASN A 101 21.77 -15.48 18.18
CA ASN A 101 22.55 -16.70 18.37
C ASN A 101 24.04 -16.52 18.05
N LYS A 102 24.38 -15.58 17.15
CA LYS A 102 25.75 -15.27 16.75
C LYS A 102 26.32 -14.04 17.47
N SER A 103 25.52 -13.38 18.31
CA SER A 103 25.89 -12.13 19.00
C SER A 103 26.45 -11.05 18.08
N ASN A 104 25.96 -10.97 16.83
CA ASN A 104 26.48 -10.08 15.79
C ASN A 104 25.40 -9.11 15.27
N LEU A 105 24.59 -8.55 16.18
CA LEU A 105 23.48 -7.67 15.83
C LEU A 105 23.97 -6.43 15.07
N HIS A 106 23.29 -6.13 13.97
CA HIS A 106 23.49 -4.86 13.26
C HIS A 106 23.05 -3.68 14.16
N PRO A 107 23.71 -2.51 14.10
CA PRO A 107 23.30 -1.34 14.89
C PRO A 107 21.81 -0.97 14.77
N THR A 108 21.20 -1.20 13.60
CA THR A 108 19.76 -0.99 13.41
C THR A 108 18.93 -1.94 14.28
N GLN A 109 19.35 -3.20 14.41
CA GLN A 109 18.67 -4.20 15.22
C GLN A 109 18.82 -3.93 16.72
N SER A 110 20.03 -3.57 17.17
CA SER A 110 20.29 -3.29 18.59
C SER A 110 19.58 -2.03 19.06
N ARG A 111 19.69 -0.92 18.32
CA ARG A 111 19.08 0.35 18.69
C ARG A 111 17.55 0.27 18.77
N LEU A 112 16.90 -0.39 17.81
CA LEU A 112 15.45 -0.58 17.87
C LEU A 112 15.03 -1.48 19.06
N ALA A 113 15.82 -2.51 19.40
CA ALA A 113 15.52 -3.36 20.53
C ALA A 113 15.70 -2.64 21.88
N GLU A 114 16.82 -1.93 22.04
CA GLU A 114 17.21 -1.24 23.27
C GLU A 114 16.31 -0.04 23.57
N LEU A 115 15.95 0.75 22.55
CA LEU A 115 15.17 1.98 22.69
C LEU A 115 13.66 1.74 22.64
N SER A 116 13.21 0.54 23.03
CA SER A 116 11.79 0.19 23.17
C SER A 116 10.96 0.38 21.89
N ALA A 117 11.59 0.25 20.72
CA ALA A 117 10.93 0.42 19.42
C ALA A 117 10.09 -0.80 18.99
N SER A 118 9.98 -1.82 19.84
CA SER A 118 9.23 -3.05 19.54
C SER A 118 8.35 -3.48 20.71
N GLN A 119 7.05 -3.67 20.43
CA GLN A 119 6.09 -4.31 21.34
C GLN A 119 5.72 -5.71 20.82
N CYS A 120 4.63 -5.87 20.07
CA CYS A 120 4.20 -7.18 19.55
C CYS A 120 5.24 -7.82 18.62
N GLY A 121 6.08 -7.01 17.95
CA GLY A 121 7.24 -7.43 17.16
C GLY A 121 6.97 -7.72 15.68
N PHE A 122 5.70 -7.80 15.24
CA PHE A 122 5.40 -8.29 13.89
C PHE A 122 5.82 -7.32 12.77
N CYS A 123 5.69 -6.01 12.99
CA CYS A 123 6.16 -4.99 12.04
C CYS A 123 7.66 -4.73 12.13
N THR A 124 8.34 -5.18 13.20
CA THR A 124 9.72 -4.81 13.53
C THR A 124 10.73 -5.19 12.45
N PRO A 125 10.67 -6.39 11.82
CA PRO A 125 11.53 -6.72 10.66
C PRO A 125 11.46 -5.68 9.54
N GLY A 126 10.25 -5.28 9.15
CA GLY A 126 10.04 -4.27 8.11
C GLY A 126 10.59 -2.90 8.50
N MET A 127 10.43 -2.51 9.77
CA MET A 127 11.01 -1.25 10.30
C MET A 127 12.54 -1.28 10.26
N VAL A 128 13.16 -2.39 10.68
CA VAL A 128 14.62 -2.57 10.63
C VAL A 128 15.10 -2.44 9.19
N MET A 129 14.44 -3.10 8.23
CA MET A 129 14.85 -3.07 6.83
C MET A 129 14.67 -1.70 6.18
N SER A 130 13.64 -0.93 6.53
CA SER A 130 13.48 0.45 6.04
C SER A 130 14.59 1.37 6.56
N VAL A 131 14.88 1.33 7.86
CA VAL A 131 15.97 2.14 8.46
C VAL A 131 17.33 1.70 7.92
N TYR A 132 17.58 0.40 7.82
CA TYR A 132 18.81 -0.13 7.22
C TYR A 132 18.94 0.32 5.76
N GLY A 133 17.84 0.30 5.01
CA GLY A 133 17.82 0.67 3.60
C GLY A 133 18.20 2.13 3.37
N ILE A 134 17.62 3.08 4.11
CA ILE A 134 17.96 4.51 3.94
C ILE A 134 19.40 4.81 4.39
N VAL A 135 19.90 4.15 5.44
CA VAL A 135 21.29 4.27 5.87
C VAL A 135 22.24 3.74 4.80
N THR A 136 21.90 2.60 4.18
CA THR A 136 22.73 1.97 3.14
C THR A 136 22.70 2.76 1.84
N SER A 137 21.52 3.23 1.40
CA SER A 137 21.36 3.93 0.12
C SER A 137 22.03 5.30 0.10
N LYS A 138 22.22 5.95 1.25
CA LYS A 138 22.94 7.23 1.35
C LYS A 138 24.46 7.05 1.23
N ASN A 139 25.01 5.85 1.44
CA ASN A 139 26.42 5.50 1.21
C ASN A 139 27.42 6.58 1.70
N ASP A 140 27.46 6.82 3.01
CA ASP A 140 28.26 7.86 3.70
C ASP A 140 27.87 9.34 3.44
N LEU A 141 26.85 9.62 2.62
CA LEU A 141 26.26 10.96 2.53
C LEU A 141 25.54 11.35 3.83
N PRO A 142 25.48 12.66 4.18
CA PRO A 142 24.74 13.14 5.34
C PRO A 142 23.29 12.66 5.32
N LEU A 143 22.88 11.98 6.40
CA LEU A 143 21.53 11.50 6.62
C LEU A 143 20.85 12.39 7.67
N THR A 144 19.72 13.00 7.34
CA THR A 144 18.99 13.88 8.27
C THR A 144 17.88 13.15 9.02
N MET A 145 17.41 13.74 10.12
CA MET A 145 16.22 13.23 10.83
C MET A 145 14.97 13.21 9.91
N GLN A 146 14.88 14.17 8.97
CA GLN A 146 13.79 14.23 8.00
C GLN A 146 13.84 13.05 7.01
N ASP A 147 15.02 12.75 6.46
CA ASP A 147 15.22 11.59 5.56
C ASP A 147 14.74 10.29 6.23
N ILE A 148 15.02 10.15 7.54
CA ILE A 148 14.65 8.96 8.32
C ILE A 148 13.14 8.88 8.52
N GLU A 149 12.46 9.98 8.90
CA GLU A 149 11.00 9.98 9.02
C GLU A 149 10.32 9.67 7.68
N GLU A 150 10.82 10.24 6.59
CA GLU A 150 10.28 10.02 5.24
C GLU A 150 10.49 8.58 4.74
N SER A 151 11.57 7.91 5.15
CA SER A 151 11.84 6.50 4.79
C SER A 151 10.88 5.48 5.43
N LEU A 152 10.12 5.89 6.46
CA LEU A 152 9.20 5.05 7.22
C LEU A 152 7.72 5.26 6.81
N ASP A 153 7.47 6.02 5.75
CA ASP A 153 6.14 6.34 5.23
C ASP A 153 5.31 5.11 4.80
N GLY A 154 5.98 4.00 4.47
CA GLY A 154 5.35 2.71 4.11
C GLY A 154 5.29 1.66 5.20
N ASN A 155 5.64 1.99 6.45
CA ASN A 155 5.68 1.00 7.53
C ASN A 155 4.61 1.28 8.57
N LEU A 156 3.69 0.32 8.75
CA LEU A 156 2.61 0.44 9.73
C LEU A 156 2.97 -0.23 11.07
N CYS A 157 2.67 0.46 12.17
CA CYS A 157 2.75 -0.10 13.51
C CYS A 157 1.48 0.23 14.31
N ARG A 158 0.81 -0.80 14.81
CA ARG A 158 -0.42 -0.65 15.61
C ARG A 158 -0.17 -0.51 17.12
N CYS A 159 1.05 -0.79 17.59
CA CYS A 159 1.35 -0.90 19.02
C CYS A 159 2.11 0.31 19.61
N THR A 160 3.16 0.78 18.94
CA THR A 160 4.17 1.65 19.58
C THR A 160 3.82 3.14 19.56
N GLY A 161 2.86 3.54 18.74
CA GLY A 161 2.61 4.96 18.44
C GLY A 161 3.78 5.64 17.73
N TYR A 162 4.67 4.88 17.09
CA TYR A 162 5.85 5.30 16.31
C TYR A 162 6.97 6.03 17.05
N ARG A 163 6.67 6.81 18.10
CA ARG A 163 7.65 7.64 18.82
C ARG A 163 8.95 6.91 19.16
N PRO A 164 8.97 5.75 19.86
CA PRO A 164 10.23 5.07 20.18
C PRO A 164 10.96 4.50 18.94
N ILE A 165 10.24 4.20 17.85
CA ILE A 165 10.84 3.79 16.56
C ILE A 165 11.60 4.97 15.95
N LEU A 166 10.97 6.14 15.90
CA LEU A 166 11.59 7.35 15.37
C LEU A 166 12.77 7.81 16.22
N ASP A 167 12.63 7.79 17.55
CA ASP A 167 13.74 8.11 18.47
C ASP A 167 14.94 7.19 18.22
N ALA A 168 14.70 5.88 18.07
CA ALA A 168 15.74 4.91 17.78
C ALA A 168 16.38 5.11 16.40
N ALA A 169 15.57 5.33 15.37
CA ALA A 169 16.07 5.50 14.00
C ALA A 169 16.87 6.80 13.85
N LYS A 170 16.41 7.91 14.44
CA LYS A 170 17.07 9.22 14.32
C LYS A 170 18.48 9.29 14.92
N THR A 171 18.86 8.32 15.75
CA THR A 171 20.25 8.18 16.20
C THR A 171 21.26 7.92 15.06
N PHE A 172 20.79 7.59 13.85
CA PHE A 172 21.62 7.49 12.65
C PHE A 172 21.79 8.84 11.93
N ALA A 173 21.02 9.86 12.29
CA ALA A 173 21.06 11.16 11.63
C ALA A 173 22.27 11.99 12.07
N CYS A 174 22.78 12.84 11.17
CA CYS A 174 23.91 13.74 11.45
C CYS A 174 23.48 15.04 12.14
N ASP A 175 22.21 15.42 12.04
CA ASP A 175 21.61 16.65 12.57
C ASP A 175 20.88 16.45 13.91
N ILE A 176 21.11 15.30 14.58
CA ILE A 176 20.61 15.06 15.93
C ILE A 176 21.47 15.82 16.96
N ASP A 177 20.82 16.52 17.89
CA ASP A 177 21.51 17.17 19.01
C ASP A 177 22.17 16.11 19.91
N LYS A 178 23.52 16.06 19.89
CA LYS A 178 24.45 15.12 20.55
C LYS A 178 23.81 14.01 21.41
N LEU A 179 23.86 12.77 20.93
CA LEU A 179 23.74 11.54 21.73
C LEU A 179 25.12 10.86 21.93
N PRO A 180 25.29 9.99 22.95
CA PRO A 180 26.58 9.45 23.36
C PRO A 180 27.28 8.72 22.22
N LYS A 181 28.56 9.07 22.03
CA LYS A 181 29.43 8.49 21.02
C LYS A 181 29.57 6.98 21.22
N GLU A 182 29.38 6.20 20.16
CA GLU A 182 30.34 5.17 19.79
C GLU A 182 30.21 4.66 18.33
N LYS A 183 31.26 3.95 17.93
CA LYS A 183 31.90 3.86 16.61
C LYS A 183 31.03 3.23 15.51
N SER A 184 31.07 3.84 14.32
CA SER A 184 30.56 3.21 13.10
C SER A 184 31.43 1.99 12.74
N SER A 185 30.77 0.86 12.50
CA SER A 185 31.39 -0.32 11.89
C SER A 185 31.41 -0.12 10.38
N LYS A 186 32.59 -0.09 9.78
CA LYS A 186 32.77 -0.10 8.33
C LYS A 186 32.26 -1.41 7.73
N LEU A 187 31.54 -1.30 6.62
CA LEU A 187 31.12 -2.42 5.77
C LEU A 187 32.37 -3.07 5.14
N THR A 188 32.54 -4.39 5.29
CA THR A 188 33.66 -5.11 4.65
C THR A 188 33.33 -5.45 3.21
N SER A 189 34.21 -5.04 2.30
CA SER A 189 34.11 -5.09 0.83
C SER A 189 34.10 -6.47 0.18
N THR A 190 34.05 -7.56 0.95
CA THR A 190 34.27 -8.93 0.45
C THR A 190 33.04 -9.60 -0.19
N THR A 191 31.88 -8.92 -0.21
CA THR A 191 30.65 -9.41 -0.87
C THR A 191 30.40 -8.73 -2.22
N LEU A 192 31.06 -7.58 -2.47
CA LEU A 192 30.89 -6.73 -3.65
C LEU A 192 31.36 -7.43 -4.93
N ASP A 193 32.47 -8.16 -4.85
CA ASP A 193 33.11 -8.82 -6.00
C ASP A 193 32.28 -9.96 -6.62
N LYS A 194 31.27 -10.48 -5.89
CA LYS A 194 30.44 -11.60 -6.38
C LYS A 194 29.24 -11.13 -7.21
N CYS A 195 28.69 -9.94 -6.94
CA CYS A 195 27.53 -9.41 -7.68
C CYS A 195 27.87 -8.99 -9.12
N LEU A 196 29.15 -8.78 -9.44
CA LEU A 196 29.60 -8.29 -10.75
C LEU A 196 29.57 -9.36 -11.87
N SER A 197 29.28 -10.62 -11.57
CA SER A 197 29.55 -11.74 -12.50
C SER A 197 28.36 -12.28 -13.31
N PHE A 198 27.11 -11.86 -13.07
CA PHE A 198 25.96 -12.48 -13.77
C PHE A 198 24.80 -11.52 -14.06
N ALA A 199 24.51 -11.29 -15.34
CA ALA A 199 23.15 -11.10 -15.85
C ALA A 199 23.12 -11.55 -17.32
N LYS A 200 22.19 -12.45 -17.66
CA LYS A 200 21.90 -12.88 -19.03
C LYS A 200 20.55 -12.29 -19.45
N GLU A 201 20.49 -11.83 -20.69
CA GLU A 201 19.24 -11.48 -21.36
C GLU A 201 18.47 -12.77 -21.67
N ASN A 202 17.20 -12.85 -21.26
CA ASN A 202 16.30 -13.91 -21.66
C ASN A 202 14.94 -13.31 -22.04
N VAL A 203 14.61 -13.42 -23.33
CA VAL A 203 13.26 -13.37 -23.86
C VAL A 203 13.05 -14.71 -24.55
N SER A 204 12.05 -15.47 -24.12
CA SER A 204 11.60 -16.68 -24.81
C SER A 204 10.27 -16.40 -25.51
N PRO A 205 10.18 -16.50 -26.84
CA PRO A 205 8.91 -16.56 -27.54
C PRO A 205 8.38 -18.00 -27.50
N SER A 206 7.13 -18.19 -27.08
CA SER A 206 6.37 -19.40 -27.39
C SER A 206 5.08 -19.01 -28.13
N ASP A 207 4.94 -19.58 -29.33
CA ASP A 207 3.81 -19.33 -30.22
C ASP A 207 2.63 -20.22 -29.82
N GLN A 208 1.66 -19.63 -29.13
CA GLN A 208 0.25 -20.03 -29.28
C GLN A 208 -0.63 -18.78 -29.41
N PRO A 209 -1.61 -18.76 -30.34
CA PRO A 209 -2.44 -17.58 -30.60
C PRO A 209 -3.65 -17.54 -29.65
N GLY A 210 -3.91 -16.38 -29.04
CA GLY A 210 -5.21 -16.09 -28.40
C GLY A 210 -5.18 -15.48 -27.00
N ASP A 211 -4.02 -15.24 -26.39
CA ASP A 211 -3.90 -14.98 -24.94
C ASP A 211 -3.16 -13.65 -24.65
N ALA A 212 -3.81 -12.72 -23.96
CA ALA A 212 -3.32 -11.33 -23.78
C ALA A 212 -2.06 -11.25 -22.91
N SER A 213 -0.98 -10.70 -23.45
CA SER A 213 0.29 -10.47 -22.73
C SER A 213 0.23 -9.18 -21.91
N LYS A 214 0.85 -9.17 -20.71
CA LYS A 214 0.89 -8.00 -19.82
C LYS A 214 2.31 -7.52 -19.61
N LEU A 215 2.56 -6.24 -19.88
CA LEU A 215 3.84 -5.59 -19.55
C LEU A 215 3.96 -5.36 -18.04
N ILE A 216 5.12 -5.71 -17.49
CA ILE A 216 5.43 -5.59 -16.08
C ILE A 216 6.70 -4.74 -15.90
N PHE A 217 6.60 -3.76 -15.01
CA PHE A 217 7.74 -3.03 -14.49
C PHE A 217 7.86 -3.25 -12.96
N GLY A 218 7.05 -2.55 -12.17
CA GLY A 218 7.10 -2.62 -10.71
C GLY A 218 6.14 -3.63 -10.07
N ASN A 219 5.22 -4.21 -10.85
CA ASN A 219 4.13 -5.10 -10.40
C ASN A 219 3.17 -4.53 -9.34
N THR A 220 3.28 -3.24 -8.97
CA THR A 220 2.50 -2.61 -7.89
C THR A 220 1.00 -2.47 -8.18
N ARG A 221 0.59 -2.58 -9.45
CA ARG A 221 -0.82 -2.64 -9.87
C ARG A 221 -1.23 -4.05 -10.26
N VAL A 222 -0.44 -4.74 -11.08
CA VAL A 222 -0.79 -6.07 -11.60
C VAL A 222 -0.94 -7.08 -10.47
N GLN A 223 -0.12 -7.01 -9.41
CA GLN A 223 -0.32 -7.87 -8.24
C GLN A 223 -1.65 -7.63 -7.53
N ILE A 224 -2.16 -6.40 -7.52
CA ILE A 224 -3.46 -6.10 -6.92
C ILE A 224 -4.57 -6.71 -7.77
N GLU A 225 -4.44 -6.63 -9.09
CA GLU A 225 -5.38 -7.22 -10.05
C GLU A 225 -5.42 -8.75 -9.94
N THR A 226 -4.26 -9.42 -9.83
CA THR A 226 -4.21 -10.88 -9.72
C THR A 226 -4.67 -11.37 -8.34
N LYS A 227 -4.28 -10.67 -7.27
CA LYS A 227 -4.55 -11.10 -5.89
C LYS A 227 -5.97 -10.80 -5.42
N PHE A 228 -6.48 -9.59 -5.71
CA PHE A 228 -7.75 -9.08 -5.16
C PHE A 228 -8.84 -8.91 -6.20
N GLU A 229 -8.51 -8.76 -7.49
CA GLU A 229 -9.49 -8.70 -8.58
C GLU A 229 -9.57 -10.02 -9.38
N HIS A 230 -8.80 -11.02 -8.97
CA HIS A 230 -8.75 -12.37 -9.55
C HIS A 230 -8.49 -12.40 -11.07
N ARG A 231 -7.82 -11.37 -11.61
CA ARG A 231 -7.43 -11.35 -13.02
C ARG A 231 -6.33 -12.37 -13.28
N LYS A 232 -6.41 -13.08 -14.40
CA LYS A 232 -5.38 -14.01 -14.85
C LYS A 232 -4.67 -13.43 -16.07
N TYR A 233 -3.35 -13.53 -16.07
CA TYR A 233 -2.48 -13.13 -17.17
C TYR A 233 -1.66 -14.34 -17.58
N SER A 234 -1.82 -14.79 -18.83
CA SER A 234 -1.12 -15.98 -19.34
C SER A 234 0.35 -15.70 -19.66
N ARG A 235 0.70 -14.45 -19.97
CA ARG A 235 2.08 -14.02 -20.25
C ARG A 235 2.40 -12.70 -19.56
N LEU A 236 3.53 -12.66 -18.87
CA LEU A 236 4.10 -11.48 -18.26
C LEU A 236 5.41 -11.11 -18.95
N ILE A 237 5.53 -9.88 -19.43
CA ILE A 237 6.72 -9.38 -20.14
C ILE A 237 7.37 -8.30 -19.29
N SER A 238 8.56 -8.58 -18.75
CA SER A 238 9.32 -7.61 -17.96
C SER A 238 10.02 -6.60 -18.86
N VAL A 239 9.77 -5.31 -18.64
CA VAL A 239 10.44 -4.20 -19.37
C VAL A 239 11.42 -3.43 -18.49
N THR A 240 11.78 -3.99 -17.33
CA THR A 240 12.60 -3.34 -16.30
C THR A 240 14.05 -3.07 -16.71
N HIS A 241 14.56 -3.75 -17.73
CA HIS A 241 15.97 -3.67 -18.15
C HIS A 241 16.18 -2.85 -19.43
N ILE A 242 15.11 -2.36 -20.06
CA ILE A 242 15.21 -1.59 -21.31
C ILE A 242 15.71 -0.18 -20.96
N LYS A 243 16.88 0.19 -21.49
CA LYS A 243 17.57 1.46 -21.15
C LYS A 243 16.86 2.68 -21.73
N GLU A 244 16.30 2.52 -22.92
CA GLU A 244 15.56 3.53 -23.67
C GLU A 244 14.35 4.03 -22.88
N LEU A 245 13.69 3.14 -22.13
CA LEU A 245 12.55 3.48 -21.25
C LEU A 245 12.97 4.23 -19.99
N GLN A 246 14.26 4.32 -19.67
CA GLN A 246 14.77 4.87 -18.41
C GLN A 246 15.46 6.23 -18.55
N ARG A 247 15.37 6.84 -19.75
CA ARG A 247 15.96 8.13 -20.05
C ARG A 247 15.22 9.27 -19.35
N LEU A 248 15.99 10.23 -18.85
CA LEU A 248 15.50 11.48 -18.25
C LEU A 248 16.36 12.61 -18.80
N GLU A 249 15.77 13.48 -19.61
CA GLU A 249 16.49 14.55 -20.30
C GLU A 249 15.66 15.84 -20.24
N GLN A 250 16.35 16.97 -20.04
CA GLN A 250 15.75 18.29 -20.17
C GLN A 250 16.35 18.95 -21.42
N THR A 251 15.50 19.35 -22.35
CA THR A 251 15.87 20.16 -23.51
C THR A 251 15.49 21.62 -23.27
N ALA A 252 15.79 22.50 -24.23
CA ALA A 252 15.37 23.90 -24.16
C ALA A 252 13.83 24.06 -24.15
N ASP A 253 13.12 23.14 -24.80
CA ASP A 253 11.69 23.28 -25.09
C ASP A 253 10.82 22.22 -24.40
N SER A 254 11.41 21.17 -23.82
CA SER A 254 10.65 20.07 -23.20
C SER A 254 11.42 19.29 -22.13
N LEU A 255 10.67 18.64 -21.23
CA LEU A 255 11.14 17.56 -20.37
C LEU A 255 10.81 16.22 -21.02
N PHE A 256 11.81 15.37 -21.20
CA PHE A 256 11.67 14.00 -21.66
C PHE A 256 11.72 13.05 -20.46
N LEU A 257 10.60 12.36 -20.20
CA LEU A 257 10.48 11.39 -19.11
C LEU A 257 10.21 9.99 -19.66
N GLY A 258 11.18 9.08 -19.56
CA GLY A 258 11.03 7.69 -19.96
C GLY A 258 9.95 6.95 -19.14
N ALA A 259 9.19 6.08 -19.80
CA ALA A 259 8.07 5.36 -19.20
C ALA A 259 8.49 4.33 -18.13
N GLY A 260 9.72 3.82 -18.22
CA GLY A 260 10.36 2.89 -17.29
C GLY A 260 11.14 3.59 -16.17
N VAL A 261 10.97 4.89 -15.96
CA VAL A 261 11.58 5.60 -14.83
C VAL A 261 10.78 5.34 -13.56
N THR A 262 11.46 4.96 -12.47
CA THR A 262 10.84 4.83 -11.14
C THR A 262 10.56 6.19 -10.53
N PHE A 263 9.54 6.29 -9.67
CA PHE A 263 9.22 7.56 -9.01
C PHE A 263 10.35 8.08 -8.11
N THR A 264 11.15 7.19 -7.50
CA THR A 264 12.35 7.61 -6.75
C THR A 264 13.38 8.27 -7.66
N ARG A 265 13.69 7.69 -8.83
CA ARG A 265 14.63 8.28 -9.80
C ARG A 265 14.09 9.59 -10.39
N LEU A 266 12.80 9.62 -10.70
CA LEU A 266 12.13 10.84 -11.16
C LEU A 266 12.22 11.95 -10.11
N GLN A 267 11.94 11.64 -8.83
CA GLN A 267 12.02 12.60 -7.74
C GLN A 267 13.43 13.19 -7.60
N SER A 268 14.47 12.35 -7.62
CA SER A 268 15.87 12.82 -7.57
C SER A 268 16.20 13.77 -8.72
N LYS A 269 15.78 13.45 -9.95
CA LYS A 269 16.05 14.29 -11.12
C LYS A 269 15.24 15.59 -11.10
N LEU A 270 13.99 15.55 -10.64
CA LEU A 270 13.17 16.76 -10.48
C LEU A 270 13.76 17.71 -9.44
N ILE A 271 14.37 17.21 -8.36
CA ILE A 271 15.09 18.05 -7.37
C ILE A 271 16.25 18.78 -8.04
N GLU A 272 17.05 18.07 -8.85
CA GLU A 272 18.16 18.64 -9.62
C GLU A 272 17.67 19.77 -10.54
N TRP A 273 16.70 19.48 -11.42
CA TRP A 273 16.14 20.45 -12.36
C TRP A 273 15.48 21.65 -11.67
N ASN A 274 14.80 21.44 -10.54
CA ASN A 274 14.19 22.51 -9.77
C ASN A 274 15.23 23.44 -9.12
N ASN A 275 16.41 22.92 -8.75
CA ASN A 275 17.50 23.71 -8.17
C ASN A 275 18.25 24.55 -9.21
N GLU A 276 18.25 24.15 -10.47
CA GLU A 276 18.84 24.91 -11.59
C GLU A 276 18.07 26.21 -11.91
N LYS A 277 16.89 26.42 -11.31
CA LYS A 277 16.02 27.59 -11.50
C LYS A 277 15.61 27.83 -12.96
N ASN A 278 15.37 26.74 -13.69
CA ASN A 278 14.84 26.79 -15.04
C ASN A 278 13.39 27.34 -15.04
N ASN A 279 12.99 28.07 -16.08
CA ASN A 279 11.62 28.55 -16.23
C ASN A 279 10.70 27.41 -16.72
N ASP A 280 10.35 26.50 -15.82
CA ASP A 280 9.47 25.36 -16.11
C ASP A 280 7.99 25.63 -15.78
N GLY A 281 7.66 26.87 -15.41
CA GLY A 281 6.31 27.25 -15.00
C GLY A 281 5.79 26.54 -13.74
N GLY A 282 6.66 25.91 -12.95
CA GLY A 282 6.31 25.17 -11.73
C GLY A 282 6.01 23.69 -11.94
N ILE A 283 6.33 23.11 -13.11
CA ILE A 283 6.12 21.68 -13.40
C ILE A 283 6.87 20.80 -12.40
N CYS A 284 8.17 21.02 -12.20
CA CYS A 284 8.98 20.22 -11.29
C CYS A 284 8.49 20.37 -9.85
N GLN A 285 8.18 21.59 -9.42
CA GLN A 285 7.65 21.85 -8.08
C GLN A 285 6.31 21.12 -7.83
N ALA A 286 5.40 21.12 -8.80
CA ALA A 286 4.11 20.45 -8.68
C ALA A 286 4.27 18.92 -8.61
N LEU A 287 5.14 18.34 -9.45
CA LEU A 287 5.46 16.92 -9.40
C LEU A 287 6.12 16.54 -8.06
N LEU A 288 7.12 17.31 -7.59
CA LEU A 288 7.78 17.07 -6.31
C LEU A 288 6.83 17.15 -5.12
N TYR A 289 5.95 18.15 -5.10
CA TYR A 289 4.94 18.28 -4.04
C TYR A 289 4.04 17.04 -3.97
N GLN A 290 3.64 16.54 -5.13
CA GLN A 290 2.78 15.38 -5.22
C GLN A 290 3.52 14.08 -4.84
N LEU A 291 4.75 13.90 -5.33
CA LEU A 291 5.56 12.71 -5.07
C LEU A 291 5.95 12.55 -3.60
N LYS A 292 6.07 13.67 -2.85
CA LYS A 292 6.29 13.64 -1.41
C LYS A 292 5.24 12.82 -0.65
N HIS A 293 4.00 12.83 -1.11
CA HIS A 293 2.86 12.13 -0.50
C HIS A 293 2.33 10.99 -1.37
N PHE A 294 3.09 10.59 -2.39
CA PHE A 294 2.73 9.54 -3.34
C PHE A 294 3.25 8.19 -2.88
N ALA A 295 2.33 7.33 -2.46
CA ALA A 295 2.63 5.99 -1.95
C ALA A 295 3.72 5.99 -0.87
N SER A 296 4.33 4.83 -0.62
CA SER A 296 5.50 4.69 0.23
C SER A 296 6.81 4.68 -0.54
N THR A 297 7.92 4.87 0.17
CA THR A 297 9.28 4.73 -0.37
C THR A 297 9.48 3.39 -1.09
N GLN A 298 9.01 2.29 -0.50
CA GLN A 298 9.11 0.95 -1.08
C GLN A 298 8.37 0.83 -2.42
N ILE A 299 7.20 1.48 -2.54
CA ILE A 299 6.43 1.52 -3.78
C ILE A 299 7.10 2.43 -4.80
N ARG A 300 7.55 3.64 -4.42
CA ARG A 300 8.23 4.59 -5.31
C ARG A 300 9.52 4.04 -5.91
N ASN A 301 10.21 3.16 -5.19
CA ASN A 301 11.43 2.49 -5.64
C ASN A 301 11.22 1.52 -6.80
N VAL A 302 9.99 1.05 -7.05
CA VAL A 302 9.69 0.06 -8.11
C VAL A 302 8.58 0.50 -9.06
N ALA A 303 7.65 1.34 -8.64
CA ALA A 303 6.57 1.84 -9.49
C ALA A 303 7.12 2.78 -10.56
N SER A 304 6.73 2.57 -11.82
CA SER A 304 7.15 3.38 -12.95
C SER A 304 6.14 4.43 -13.35
N LEU A 305 6.63 5.52 -13.95
CA LEU A 305 5.80 6.59 -14.53
C LEU A 305 4.80 6.05 -15.56
N GLY A 306 5.29 5.26 -16.52
CA GLY A 306 4.46 4.68 -17.57
C GLY A 306 3.42 3.71 -17.02
N GLY A 307 3.79 2.90 -16.02
CA GLY A 307 2.85 2.02 -15.33
C GLY A 307 1.71 2.81 -14.66
N ASN A 308 2.01 3.95 -14.03
CA ASN A 308 1.00 4.82 -13.43
C ASN A 308 0.05 5.45 -14.48
N ILE A 309 0.59 5.92 -15.60
CA ILE A 309 -0.18 6.52 -16.70
C ILE A 309 -1.09 5.49 -17.35
N VAL A 310 -0.54 4.35 -17.80
CA VAL A 310 -1.29 3.31 -18.52
C VAL A 310 -2.30 2.61 -17.62
N THR A 311 -2.05 2.55 -16.31
CA THR A 311 -3.08 2.08 -15.35
C THR A 311 -4.32 2.96 -15.41
N ALA A 312 -4.22 4.25 -15.74
CA ALA A 312 -5.36 5.17 -15.88
C ALA A 312 -6.33 5.14 -14.68
N SER A 313 -5.76 5.11 -13.47
CA SER A 313 -6.56 5.17 -12.25
C SER A 313 -7.28 6.53 -12.17
N PRO A 314 -8.60 6.57 -11.88
CA PRO A 314 -9.35 7.81 -11.74
C PRO A 314 -8.79 8.73 -10.65
N ILE A 315 -8.10 8.16 -9.67
CA ILE A 315 -7.50 8.84 -8.52
C ILE A 315 -5.97 8.91 -8.62
N SER A 316 -5.42 8.87 -9.85
CA SER A 316 -4.00 9.12 -10.03
C SER A 316 -3.63 10.50 -9.52
N ASP A 317 -2.53 10.56 -8.79
CA ASP A 317 -1.97 11.79 -8.24
C ASP A 317 -1.13 12.54 -9.31
N VAL A 318 -0.54 11.80 -10.27
CA VAL A 318 0.41 12.35 -11.24
C VAL A 318 -0.26 12.74 -12.56
N ASN A 319 -1.26 11.98 -13.00
CA ASN A 319 -1.95 12.23 -14.27
C ASN A 319 -2.55 13.64 -14.38
N PRO A 320 -3.18 14.22 -13.32
CA PRO A 320 -3.71 15.58 -13.41
C PRO A 320 -2.63 16.63 -13.69
N ILE A 321 -1.43 16.44 -13.13
CA ILE A 321 -0.29 17.34 -13.28
C ILE A 321 0.23 17.28 -14.71
N LEU A 322 0.43 16.07 -15.23
CA LEU A 322 0.88 15.85 -16.59
C LEU A 322 -0.13 16.39 -17.62
N GLN A 323 -1.44 16.21 -17.39
CA GLN A 323 -2.48 16.78 -18.24
C GLN A 323 -2.44 18.31 -18.19
N ALA A 324 -2.34 18.91 -17.01
CA ALA A 324 -2.25 20.36 -16.85
C ALA A 324 -1.01 20.95 -17.53
N ALA A 325 0.11 20.22 -17.51
CA ALA A 325 1.36 20.59 -18.17
C ALA A 325 1.34 20.39 -19.69
N GLY A 326 0.28 19.81 -20.26
CA GLY A 326 0.17 19.57 -21.71
C GLY A 326 1.05 18.42 -22.20
N ALA A 327 1.25 17.39 -21.36
CA ALA A 327 2.09 16.25 -21.71
C ALA A 327 1.62 15.51 -22.98
N ILE A 328 2.57 15.06 -23.78
CA ILE A 328 2.38 14.28 -25.00
C ILE A 328 3.05 12.92 -24.80
N LEU A 329 2.31 11.85 -25.04
CA LEU A 329 2.80 10.47 -24.92
C LEU A 329 3.40 10.00 -26.23
N GLU A 330 4.58 9.39 -26.16
CA GLU A 330 5.24 8.74 -27.29
C GLU A 330 5.00 7.22 -27.21
N LEU A 331 4.23 6.70 -28.15
CA LEU A 331 3.86 5.30 -28.27
C LEU A 331 4.57 4.68 -29.48
N HIS A 332 5.12 3.48 -29.30
CA HIS A 332 5.82 2.74 -30.35
C HIS A 332 5.19 1.36 -30.56
N ARG A 333 5.32 0.85 -31.78
CA ARG A 333 4.95 -0.51 -32.16
C ARG A 333 6.17 -1.22 -32.73
N ALA A 334 6.24 -2.54 -32.57
CA ALA A 334 7.35 -3.33 -33.09
C ALA A 334 7.42 -3.35 -34.63
N ASP A 335 6.29 -3.16 -35.32
CA ASP A 335 6.17 -3.23 -36.78
C ASP A 335 6.26 -1.86 -37.48
N SER A 336 6.55 -0.80 -36.75
CA SER A 336 6.64 0.57 -37.27
C SER A 336 7.82 1.31 -36.65
N ASP A 337 8.69 1.85 -37.51
CA ASP A 337 9.76 2.77 -37.09
C ASP A 337 9.23 4.18 -36.75
N THR A 338 7.94 4.45 -37.00
CA THR A 338 7.31 5.74 -36.69
C THR A 338 6.60 5.72 -35.35
N ALA A 339 6.89 6.72 -34.51
CA ALA A 339 6.28 6.90 -33.20
C ALA A 339 4.93 7.64 -33.30
N ARG A 340 3.89 7.12 -32.62
CA ARG A 340 2.61 7.80 -32.49
C ARG A 340 2.64 8.72 -31.27
N HIS A 341 2.31 9.98 -31.49
CA HIS A 341 2.26 10.99 -30.43
C HIS A 341 0.80 11.28 -30.06
N VAL A 342 0.46 11.15 -28.78
CA VAL A 342 -0.92 11.33 -28.28
C VAL A 342 -0.91 12.34 -27.13
N PRO A 343 -1.66 13.46 -27.23
CA PRO A 343 -1.87 14.34 -26.09
C PRO A 343 -2.49 13.58 -24.92
N LEU A 344 -1.96 13.77 -23.70
CA LEU A 344 -2.47 13.05 -22.52
C LEU A 344 -3.94 13.41 -22.21
N SER A 345 -4.43 14.56 -22.68
CA SER A 345 -5.84 14.95 -22.58
C SER A 345 -6.79 14.03 -23.35
N ASP A 346 -6.30 13.36 -24.39
CA ASP A 346 -7.08 12.49 -25.29
C ASP A 346 -6.78 11.00 -25.03
N PHE A 347 -5.87 10.72 -24.08
CA PHE A 347 -5.40 9.37 -23.81
C PHE A 347 -6.33 8.56 -22.89
N PHE A 348 -7.02 9.20 -21.93
CA PHE A 348 -7.91 8.49 -21.01
C PHE A 348 -9.32 8.42 -21.58
N LEU A 349 -9.77 7.20 -21.89
CA LEU A 349 -11.08 6.94 -22.50
C LEU A 349 -12.15 6.54 -21.47
N GLY A 350 -11.74 6.13 -20.27
CA GLY A 350 -12.64 5.73 -19.19
C GLY A 350 -11.90 5.02 -18.06
N HIS A 351 -12.67 4.29 -17.24
CA HIS A 351 -12.14 3.57 -16.09
C HIS A 351 -11.12 2.50 -16.50
N HIS A 352 -9.85 2.71 -16.17
CA HIS A 352 -8.74 1.83 -16.56
C HIS A 352 -8.68 1.55 -18.08
N HIS A 353 -9.16 2.48 -18.89
CA HIS A 353 -9.22 2.35 -20.35
C HIS A 353 -8.49 3.53 -21.01
N VAL A 354 -7.54 3.20 -21.89
CA VAL A 354 -6.63 4.15 -22.52
C VAL A 354 -6.66 4.04 -24.03
N ALA A 355 -6.30 5.12 -24.72
CA ALA A 355 -6.20 5.19 -26.17
C ALA A 355 -4.89 4.57 -26.70
N MET A 356 -4.49 3.42 -26.17
CA MET A 356 -3.44 2.56 -26.75
C MET A 356 -4.12 1.51 -27.62
N ILE A 357 -3.53 1.20 -28.76
CA ILE A 357 -3.95 0.04 -29.56
C ILE A 357 -3.10 -1.18 -29.18
N ASP A 358 -3.52 -2.36 -29.63
CA ASP A 358 -2.76 -3.59 -29.42
C ASP A 358 -1.34 -3.44 -29.97
N ASP A 359 -0.37 -4.07 -29.30
CA ASP A 359 1.07 -4.03 -29.59
C ASP A 359 1.77 -2.67 -29.43
N GLU A 360 1.09 -1.64 -28.94
CA GLU A 360 1.74 -0.39 -28.54
C GLU A 360 2.40 -0.47 -27.16
N VAL A 361 3.56 0.18 -27.05
CA VAL A 361 4.27 0.41 -25.79
C VAL A 361 4.45 1.90 -25.58
N LEU A 362 4.15 2.37 -24.36
CA LEU A 362 4.51 3.72 -23.94
C LEU A 362 6.01 3.81 -23.70
N VAL A 363 6.70 4.62 -24.50
CA VAL A 363 8.16 4.80 -24.43
C VAL A 363 8.53 5.99 -23.57
N ALA A 364 7.86 7.13 -23.77
CA ALA A 364 8.18 8.37 -23.09
C ALA A 364 7.00 9.33 -22.95
N VAL A 365 7.16 10.28 -22.04
CA VAL A 365 6.28 11.41 -21.81
C VAL A 365 7.07 12.68 -22.09
N HIS A 366 6.60 13.47 -23.06
CA HIS A 366 7.16 14.77 -23.41
C HIS A 366 6.32 15.86 -22.76
N ILE A 367 6.93 16.68 -21.91
CA ILE A 367 6.25 17.80 -21.26
C ILE A 367 6.80 19.10 -21.84
N PRO A 368 6.00 19.89 -22.57
CA PRO A 368 6.47 21.15 -23.13
C PRO A 368 6.78 22.16 -22.03
N LEU A 369 7.92 22.86 -22.17
CA LEU A 369 8.29 23.98 -21.31
C LEU A 369 7.63 25.28 -21.79
N PRO A 370 7.23 26.17 -20.88
CA PRO A 370 6.57 27.42 -21.25
C PRO A 370 7.54 28.38 -21.97
N GLN A 371 7.04 29.05 -23.01
CA GLN A 371 7.79 30.07 -23.73
C GLN A 371 7.97 31.34 -22.90
N THR A 372 9.10 32.03 -23.08
CA THR A 372 9.55 33.17 -22.25
C THR A 372 8.70 34.43 -22.34
N SER A 373 7.84 34.58 -23.34
CA SER A 373 7.00 35.78 -23.54
C SER A 373 5.88 35.95 -22.53
N SER A 374 5.53 34.91 -21.77
CA SER A 374 4.39 34.88 -20.84
C SER A 374 4.76 34.20 -19.52
N LYS A 375 4.06 34.54 -18.42
CA LYS A 375 4.27 33.88 -17.13
C LYS A 375 3.35 32.67 -17.00
N CYS A 376 3.93 31.48 -16.85
CA CYS A 376 3.18 30.25 -16.63
C CYS A 376 3.30 29.83 -15.16
N PHE A 377 2.19 29.40 -14.57
CA PHE A 377 2.12 28.89 -13.20
C PHE A 377 1.36 27.57 -13.20
N LEU A 378 1.96 26.53 -12.62
CA LEU A 378 1.36 25.22 -12.43
C LEU A 378 1.48 24.81 -10.96
N ARG A 379 0.38 24.46 -10.32
CA ARG A 379 0.36 23.90 -8.96
C ARG A 379 -0.42 22.60 -8.90
N SER A 380 -0.04 21.74 -7.97
CA SER A 380 -0.74 20.50 -7.67
C SER A 380 -1.38 20.55 -6.29
N TYR A 381 -2.49 19.84 -6.15
CA TYR A 381 -3.21 19.69 -4.89
C TYR A 381 -3.70 18.25 -4.71
N LYS A 382 -3.65 17.76 -3.48
CA LYS A 382 -4.17 16.44 -3.09
C LYS A 382 -4.90 16.55 -1.77
N GLN A 383 -6.05 15.91 -1.69
CA GLN A 383 -6.69 15.61 -0.42
C GLN A 383 -6.92 14.11 -0.31
N ALA A 384 -6.60 13.53 0.84
CA ALA A 384 -6.77 12.12 1.15
C ALA A 384 -7.23 11.95 2.62
N CYS A 385 -7.53 10.72 3.04
CA CYS A 385 -7.89 10.43 4.44
C CYS A 385 -6.70 10.53 5.40
N ARG A 386 -5.48 10.35 4.89
CA ARG A 386 -4.20 10.57 5.58
C ARG A 386 -3.23 11.24 4.60
N ARG A 387 -2.27 12.00 5.12
CA ARG A 387 -1.27 12.69 4.29
C ARG A 387 -0.42 11.72 3.46
N ASP A 388 0.21 10.76 4.14
CA ASP A 388 1.19 9.86 3.54
C ASP A 388 0.58 8.49 3.27
N ASP A 389 1.05 7.84 2.19
CA ASP A 389 0.62 6.52 1.73
C ASP A 389 -0.90 6.31 1.79
N SER A 390 -1.64 7.21 1.12
CA SER A 390 -3.10 7.20 1.06
C SER A 390 -3.58 7.55 -0.34
N LYS A 391 -4.61 6.84 -0.79
CA LYS A 391 -5.32 7.11 -2.05
C LYS A 391 -5.97 8.50 -1.98
N GLY A 392 -5.82 9.30 -3.03
CA GLY A 392 -6.47 10.60 -3.14
C GLY A 392 -7.99 10.49 -3.18
N ILE A 393 -8.68 11.37 -2.45
CA ILE A 393 -10.12 11.64 -2.61
C ILE A 393 -10.31 12.53 -3.84
N VAL A 394 -9.55 13.62 -3.91
CA VAL A 394 -9.42 14.50 -5.09
C VAL A 394 -7.96 14.88 -5.24
N SER A 395 -7.45 14.78 -6.47
CA SER A 395 -6.15 15.31 -6.88
C SER A 395 -6.38 16.34 -7.99
N ALA A 396 -5.51 17.34 -8.10
CA ALA A 396 -5.63 18.38 -9.11
C ALA A 396 -4.27 18.83 -9.64
N GLY A 397 -4.22 19.11 -10.94
CA GLY A 397 -3.16 19.86 -11.60
C GLY A 397 -3.79 21.11 -12.22
N LEU A 398 -3.37 22.28 -11.76
CA LEU A 398 -3.95 23.56 -12.17
C LEU A 398 -2.86 24.42 -12.82
N ARG A 399 -3.05 24.77 -14.09
CA ARG A 399 -2.13 25.63 -14.86
C ARG A 399 -2.84 26.89 -15.34
N VAL A 400 -2.15 28.02 -15.27
CA VAL A 400 -2.51 29.28 -15.95
C VAL A 400 -1.29 29.89 -16.61
N GLN A 401 -1.49 30.45 -17.80
CA GLN A 401 -0.53 31.27 -18.53
C GLN A 401 -1.08 32.68 -18.63
N LEU A 402 -0.28 33.65 -18.19
CA LEU A 402 -0.67 35.05 -18.05
C LEU A 402 0.26 35.96 -18.84
N GLU A 403 -0.34 36.97 -19.47
CA GLU A 403 0.37 38.07 -20.11
C GLU A 403 0.00 39.38 -19.40
N GLN A 404 0.99 40.27 -19.26
CA GLN A 404 0.75 41.59 -18.70
C GLN A 404 0.03 42.45 -19.75
N SER A 405 -1.07 43.08 -19.36
CA SER A 405 -1.79 44.01 -20.23
C SER A 405 -0.96 45.29 -20.44
N ASN A 406 -0.96 45.84 -21.65
CA ASN A 406 -0.28 47.11 -21.99
C ASN A 406 -0.94 48.35 -21.36
N SER A 407 -2.02 48.19 -20.58
CA SER A 407 -2.73 49.24 -19.86
C SER A 407 -2.09 49.54 -18.50
N ALA A 408 -2.14 50.80 -18.06
CA ALA A 408 -1.52 51.32 -16.82
C ALA A 408 -1.93 50.66 -15.48
N ASP A 409 -2.82 49.66 -15.48
CA ASP A 409 -3.47 49.07 -14.30
C ASP A 409 -2.84 47.76 -13.77
N ASP A 410 -1.65 47.36 -14.22
CA ASP A 410 -0.96 46.15 -13.71
C ASP A 410 -1.80 44.85 -13.79
N GLN A 411 -2.73 44.81 -14.76
CA GLN A 411 -3.69 43.73 -14.96
C GLN A 411 -3.05 42.57 -15.74
N TRP A 412 -3.24 41.36 -15.25
CA TRP A 412 -2.78 40.13 -15.90
C TRP A 412 -3.92 39.46 -16.64
N ARG A 413 -3.76 39.21 -17.94
CA ARG A 413 -4.76 38.58 -18.79
C ARG A 413 -4.48 37.09 -18.96
N ILE A 414 -5.52 36.28 -18.93
CA ILE A 414 -5.45 34.83 -19.13
C ILE A 414 -5.26 34.53 -20.61
N VAL A 415 -4.12 33.92 -20.96
CA VAL A 415 -3.81 33.43 -22.32
C VAL A 415 -4.30 32.00 -22.49
N SER A 416 -3.98 31.14 -21.53
CA SER A 416 -4.43 29.75 -21.49
C SER A 416 -4.56 29.25 -20.06
N THR A 417 -5.46 28.29 -19.85
CA THR A 417 -5.63 27.58 -18.57
C THR A 417 -5.84 26.09 -18.85
N CYS A 418 -5.46 25.26 -17.88
CA CYS A 418 -5.86 23.86 -17.85
C CYS A 418 -6.09 23.45 -16.39
N PHE A 419 -7.32 23.05 -16.08
CA PHE A 419 -7.70 22.58 -14.76
C PHE A 419 -8.05 21.10 -14.86
N SER A 420 -7.12 20.24 -14.44
CA SER A 420 -7.27 18.79 -14.47
C SER A 420 -7.49 18.23 -13.07
N PHE A 421 -8.37 17.23 -12.95
CA PHE A 421 -8.78 16.63 -11.68
C PHE A 421 -8.83 15.10 -11.75
N GLY A 422 -8.37 14.45 -10.68
CA GLY A 422 -8.63 13.05 -10.36
C GLY A 422 -9.67 12.94 -9.25
N GLY A 423 -10.40 11.81 -9.20
CA GLY A 423 -11.43 11.53 -8.20
C GLY A 423 -12.79 12.18 -8.46
N MET A 424 -12.93 12.92 -9.56
CA MET A 424 -14.17 13.60 -9.97
C MET A 424 -14.97 12.86 -11.06
N ALA A 425 -14.37 11.84 -11.69
CA ALA A 425 -15.00 11.01 -12.71
C ALA A 425 -14.38 9.61 -12.73
N SER A 426 -14.78 8.77 -13.69
CA SER A 426 -14.23 7.43 -13.92
C SER A 426 -12.80 7.44 -14.49
N ALA A 427 -12.27 8.61 -14.86
CA ALA A 427 -10.89 8.83 -15.31
C ALA A 427 -10.42 10.23 -14.87
N THR A 428 -9.14 10.55 -15.10
CA THR A 428 -8.65 11.93 -14.94
C THR A 428 -9.24 12.81 -16.04
N ILE A 429 -9.87 13.92 -15.65
CA ILE A 429 -10.62 14.81 -16.56
C ILE A 429 -10.16 16.26 -16.46
N ILE A 430 -10.45 17.03 -17.51
CA ILE A 430 -10.16 18.46 -17.60
C ILE A 430 -11.47 19.25 -17.67
N ALA A 431 -11.54 20.39 -16.98
CA ALA A 431 -12.65 21.33 -17.05
C ALA A 431 -12.64 22.16 -18.36
N LYS A 432 -12.89 21.50 -19.50
CA LYS A 432 -12.84 22.06 -20.86
C LYS A 432 -13.73 23.29 -21.05
N ASN A 433 -14.97 23.28 -20.56
CA ASN A 433 -15.89 24.40 -20.71
C ASN A 433 -15.47 25.57 -19.82
N THR A 434 -15.09 25.27 -18.57
CA THR A 434 -14.62 26.27 -17.63
C THR A 434 -13.36 26.98 -18.15
N GLN A 435 -12.36 26.26 -18.67
CA GLN A 435 -11.15 26.92 -19.17
C GLN A 435 -11.42 27.82 -20.39
N GLN A 436 -12.29 27.41 -21.32
CA GLN A 436 -12.63 28.19 -22.51
C GLN A 436 -13.27 29.53 -22.13
N GLU A 437 -14.16 29.51 -21.15
CA GLU A 437 -14.88 30.69 -20.64
C GLU A 437 -14.00 31.70 -19.87
N LEU A 438 -12.78 31.30 -19.50
CA LEU A 438 -11.84 32.14 -18.74
C LEU A 438 -10.76 32.77 -19.62
N VAL A 439 -10.49 32.21 -20.81
CA VAL A 439 -9.50 32.76 -21.74
C VAL A 439 -9.87 34.19 -22.10
N GLY A 440 -8.89 35.08 -22.02
CA GLY A 440 -9.04 36.50 -22.33
C GLY A 440 -9.53 37.37 -21.17
N LEU A 441 -10.01 36.79 -20.07
CA LEU A 441 -10.38 37.55 -18.85
C LEU A 441 -9.15 37.95 -18.03
N SER A 442 -9.30 38.96 -17.17
CA SER A 442 -8.27 39.33 -16.19
C SER A 442 -8.22 38.35 -15.02
N TRP A 443 -7.03 38.07 -14.49
CA TRP A 443 -6.82 37.24 -13.30
C TRP A 443 -7.24 37.98 -12.03
N THR A 444 -8.54 37.90 -11.69
CA THR A 444 -9.16 38.62 -10.57
C THR A 444 -10.06 37.70 -9.73
N ARG A 445 -10.44 38.17 -8.54
CA ARG A 445 -11.40 37.46 -7.67
C ARG A 445 -12.74 37.21 -8.35
N ALA A 446 -13.23 38.15 -9.18
CA ALA A 446 -14.48 37.97 -9.91
C ALA A 446 -14.38 36.82 -10.94
N THR A 447 -13.28 36.77 -11.68
CA THR A 447 -12.96 35.67 -12.61
C THR A 447 -12.85 34.33 -11.88
N MET A 448 -12.25 34.32 -10.69
CA MET A 448 -12.13 33.14 -9.85
C MET A 448 -13.50 32.65 -9.33
N ASN A 449 -14.39 33.55 -8.91
CA ASN A 449 -15.77 33.19 -8.54
C ASN A 449 -16.53 32.59 -9.73
N LYS A 450 -16.41 33.18 -10.93
CA LYS A 450 -16.98 32.62 -12.17
C LYS A 450 -16.46 31.19 -12.42
N ALA A 451 -15.15 30.95 -12.25
CA ALA A 451 -14.55 29.63 -12.40
C ALA A 451 -15.13 28.60 -11.41
N CYS A 452 -15.30 28.99 -10.14
CA CYS A 452 -15.91 28.15 -9.11
C CYS A 452 -17.37 27.77 -9.41
N GLU A 453 -18.15 28.65 -10.04
CA GLU A 453 -19.53 28.35 -10.45
C GLU A 453 -19.59 27.43 -11.67
N LEU A 454 -18.74 27.69 -12.67
CA LEU A 454 -18.69 26.89 -13.90
C LEU A 454 -18.25 25.46 -13.63
N ILE A 455 -17.22 25.28 -12.80
CA ILE A 455 -16.67 23.95 -12.56
C ILE A 455 -17.66 23.01 -11.85
N LEU A 456 -18.50 23.55 -10.96
CA LEU A 456 -19.55 22.76 -10.30
C LEU A 456 -20.62 22.28 -11.28
N LYS A 457 -20.91 23.06 -12.32
CA LYS A 457 -21.85 22.66 -13.38
C LYS A 457 -21.23 21.62 -14.31
N GLU A 458 -19.93 21.73 -14.57
CA GLU A 458 -19.19 20.85 -15.46
C GLU A 458 -18.85 19.49 -14.84
N MET A 459 -18.67 19.42 -13.52
CA MET A 459 -18.29 18.21 -12.79
C MET A 459 -19.34 17.83 -11.72
N PRO A 460 -20.57 17.45 -12.12
CA PRO A 460 -21.59 17.04 -11.18
C PRO A 460 -21.24 15.71 -10.52
N LEU A 461 -21.59 15.57 -9.24
CA LEU A 461 -21.51 14.33 -8.48
C LEU A 461 -22.82 14.13 -7.71
N ASP A 462 -23.35 12.92 -7.76
CA ASP A 462 -24.54 12.49 -7.01
C ASP A 462 -24.15 11.62 -5.79
N GLU A 463 -25.13 11.23 -4.98
CA GLU A 463 -24.92 10.41 -3.77
C GLU A 463 -24.45 8.99 -4.07
N LEU A 464 -24.78 8.46 -5.26
CA LEU A 464 -24.41 7.11 -5.71
C LEU A 464 -23.04 7.07 -6.38
N SER A 465 -22.42 8.23 -6.59
CA SER A 465 -21.14 8.36 -7.27
C SER A 465 -20.05 7.57 -6.53
N PRO A 466 -19.34 6.66 -7.21
CA PRO A 466 -18.28 5.86 -6.60
C PRO A 466 -17.25 6.72 -5.84
N GLY A 467 -16.81 6.20 -4.70
CA GLY A 467 -15.94 6.92 -3.76
C GLY A 467 -16.67 7.75 -2.71
N GLY A 468 -18.00 7.94 -2.85
CA GLY A 468 -18.83 8.65 -1.87
C GLY A 468 -18.46 10.13 -1.71
N ARG A 469 -18.93 10.75 -0.62
CA ARG A 469 -18.60 12.14 -0.22
C ARG A 469 -18.75 13.18 -1.35
N PRO A 470 -19.85 13.19 -2.13
CA PRO A 470 -19.97 14.06 -3.31
C PRO A 470 -19.93 15.55 -2.96
N GLU A 471 -20.55 15.96 -1.85
CA GLU A 471 -20.47 17.33 -1.36
C GLU A 471 -19.03 17.74 -1.02
N TYR A 472 -18.31 16.91 -0.26
CA TYR A 472 -16.92 17.18 0.09
C TYR A 472 -16.03 17.29 -1.16
N ARG A 473 -16.20 16.40 -2.15
CA ARG A 473 -15.46 16.45 -3.42
C ARG A 473 -15.72 17.73 -4.22
N ARG A 474 -16.99 18.15 -4.32
CA ARG A 474 -17.38 19.42 -4.96
C ARG A 474 -16.77 20.63 -4.26
N THR A 475 -16.76 20.66 -2.93
CA THR A 475 -16.12 21.72 -2.16
C THR A 475 -14.59 21.75 -2.35
N LEU A 476 -13.95 20.58 -2.47
CA LEU A 476 -12.50 20.49 -2.67
C LEU A 476 -12.05 21.09 -4.00
N ILE A 477 -12.74 20.85 -5.11
CA ILE A 477 -12.34 21.41 -6.41
C ILE A 477 -12.40 22.95 -6.41
N GLN A 478 -13.41 23.54 -5.78
CA GLN A 478 -13.50 24.99 -5.59
C GLN A 478 -12.40 25.50 -4.66
N SER A 479 -12.13 24.78 -3.56
CA SER A 479 -11.07 25.13 -2.61
C SER A 479 -9.68 25.08 -3.24
N PHE A 480 -9.41 24.12 -4.11
CA PHE A 480 -8.15 24.03 -4.84
C PHE A 480 -7.98 25.17 -5.84
N LEU A 481 -9.03 25.54 -6.58
CA LEU A 481 -8.97 26.70 -7.46
C LEU A 481 -8.75 28.00 -6.65
N PHE A 482 -9.39 28.15 -5.50
CA PHE A 482 -9.17 29.31 -4.63
C PHE A 482 -7.72 29.38 -4.12
N LYS A 483 -7.18 28.26 -3.63
CA LYS A 483 -5.75 28.17 -3.24
C LYS A 483 -4.82 28.51 -4.40
N PHE A 484 -5.14 28.05 -5.60
CA PHE A 484 -4.37 28.33 -6.80
C PHE A 484 -4.39 29.81 -7.15
N TYR A 485 -5.56 30.45 -7.12
CA TYR A 485 -5.71 31.88 -7.32
C TYR A 485 -4.84 32.70 -6.35
N VAL A 486 -4.93 32.42 -5.04
CA VAL A 486 -4.16 33.13 -4.02
C VAL A 486 -2.65 32.92 -4.21
N ASN A 487 -2.23 31.69 -4.54
CA ASN A 487 -0.82 31.36 -4.80
C ASN A 487 -0.27 32.15 -6.00
N VAL A 488 -1.00 32.19 -7.12
CA VAL A 488 -0.58 32.95 -8.32
C VAL A 488 -0.55 34.46 -8.04
N CYS A 489 -1.56 35.01 -7.36
CA CYS A 489 -1.56 36.44 -7.01
C CYS A 489 -0.38 36.81 -6.08
N PHE A 490 -0.02 35.94 -5.15
CA PHE A 490 1.15 36.13 -4.28
C PHE A 490 2.45 36.21 -5.08
N GLU A 491 2.66 35.32 -6.05
CA GLU A 491 3.87 35.31 -6.88
C GLU A 491 3.94 36.48 -7.86
N LEU A 492 2.78 36.94 -8.34
CA LEU A 492 2.67 38.17 -9.12
C LEU A 492 2.82 39.44 -8.27
N ARG A 493 2.92 39.32 -6.94
CA ARG A 493 2.95 40.43 -5.97
C ARG A 493 1.78 41.40 -6.13
N GLN A 494 0.60 40.88 -6.49
CA GLN A 494 -0.60 41.71 -6.61
C GLN A 494 -1.03 42.22 -5.24
N SER A 495 -1.27 43.53 -5.13
CA SER A 495 -1.70 44.20 -3.89
C SER A 495 -3.11 43.78 -3.42
N SER A 496 -3.87 43.08 -4.27
CA SER A 496 -5.26 42.70 -4.04
C SER A 496 -5.46 41.47 -3.14
N VAL A 497 -4.38 40.80 -2.71
CA VAL A 497 -4.47 39.63 -1.82
C VAL A 497 -4.58 40.08 -0.37
N ASP A 498 -5.73 39.81 0.24
CA ASP A 498 -5.92 39.96 1.68
C ASP A 498 -4.91 39.08 2.44
N LEU A 499 -4.16 39.71 3.35
CA LEU A 499 -3.09 39.11 4.15
C LEU A 499 -3.58 37.90 4.96
N THR A 500 -4.87 37.86 5.34
CA THR A 500 -5.46 36.73 6.06
C THR A 500 -5.48 35.44 5.25
N HIS A 501 -5.40 35.52 3.92
CA HIS A 501 -5.35 34.35 3.03
C HIS A 501 -3.93 33.82 2.78
N LEU A 502 -2.87 34.48 3.24
CA LEU A 502 -1.49 34.07 2.94
C LEU A 502 -1.12 32.69 3.49
N SER A 503 -1.76 32.23 4.56
CA SER A 503 -1.58 30.88 5.09
C SER A 503 -1.94 29.78 4.08
N THR A 504 -2.75 30.10 3.06
CA THR A 504 -3.15 29.16 2.00
C THR A 504 -2.07 28.92 0.95
N VAL A 505 -1.10 29.83 0.84
CA VAL A 505 0.00 29.78 -0.14
C VAL A 505 1.04 28.74 0.26
N HIS A 506 1.30 28.60 1.57
CA HIS A 506 2.34 27.74 2.07
C HIS A 506 1.83 26.31 2.23
N PRO A 507 2.49 25.31 1.60
CA PRO A 507 2.16 23.92 1.83
C PRO A 507 2.43 23.56 3.30
N PHE A 508 1.64 22.64 3.84
CA PHE A 508 1.88 22.12 5.17
C PHE A 508 3.25 21.42 5.23
N HIS A 509 4.10 21.84 6.17
CA HIS A 509 5.34 21.16 6.49
C HIS A 509 5.26 20.63 7.93
N ARG A 510 5.43 19.32 8.08
CA ARG A 510 5.49 18.69 9.40
C ARG A 510 6.87 18.95 10.00
N ALA A 511 6.94 19.50 11.21
CA ALA A 511 8.18 19.58 11.96
C ALA A 511 8.68 18.18 12.37
N ILE A 512 9.98 18.05 12.62
CA ILE A 512 10.57 16.80 13.14
C ILE A 512 9.86 16.38 14.43
N SER A 513 9.46 15.12 14.46
CA SER A 513 8.75 14.54 15.60
C SER A 513 9.66 14.48 16.82
N HIS A 514 9.14 14.84 17.98
CA HIS A 514 9.86 14.76 19.24
C HIS A 514 8.89 14.37 20.36
N GLY A 515 9.41 13.81 21.45
CA GLY A 515 8.63 13.50 22.63
C GLY A 515 9.52 13.37 23.85
N GLN A 516 9.04 13.87 24.99
CA GLN A 516 9.70 13.72 26.28
C GLN A 516 8.91 12.74 27.14
N GLN A 517 9.61 11.87 27.86
CA GLN A 517 9.00 10.96 28.84
C GLN A 517 9.58 11.25 30.21
N THR A 518 8.70 11.41 31.20
CA THR A 518 9.08 11.56 32.60
C THR A 518 8.67 10.30 33.33
N ILE A 519 9.66 9.59 33.88
CA ILE A 519 9.45 8.37 34.66
C ILE A 519 9.83 8.70 36.11
N PRO A 520 9.00 8.39 37.11
CA PRO A 520 9.34 8.62 38.52
C PRO A 520 10.64 7.91 38.92
N GLU A 521 11.43 8.54 39.80
CA GLU A 521 12.62 7.90 40.36
C GLU A 521 12.25 6.67 41.18
N ARG A 522 12.95 5.56 40.93
CA ARG A 522 12.74 4.30 41.64
C ARG A 522 13.54 4.24 42.95
N PRO A 523 13.02 3.60 44.02
CA PRO A 523 13.81 3.29 45.20
C PRO A 523 15.03 2.42 44.85
N SER A 524 16.20 2.74 45.43
CA SER A 524 17.46 2.02 45.17
C SER A 524 17.41 0.53 45.55
N SER A 525 16.51 0.15 46.45
CA SER A 525 16.28 -1.24 46.88
C SER A 525 15.60 -2.11 45.81
N GLN A 526 14.84 -1.52 44.87
CA GLN A 526 14.11 -2.26 43.84
C GLN A 526 14.94 -2.40 42.56
N LYS A 527 15.51 -3.58 42.31
CA LYS A 527 16.39 -3.80 41.14
C LYS A 527 15.66 -3.88 39.79
N ILE A 528 14.44 -4.44 39.76
CA ILE A 528 13.74 -4.81 38.51
C ILE A 528 12.39 -4.10 38.39
N VAL A 529 11.52 -4.22 39.41
CA VAL A 529 10.20 -3.56 39.40
C VAL A 529 10.39 -2.04 39.33
N GLY A 530 9.68 -1.38 38.40
CA GLY A 530 9.82 0.06 38.15
C GLY A 530 11.03 0.44 37.28
N SER A 531 11.85 -0.52 36.81
CA SER A 531 12.94 -0.24 35.85
C SER A 531 12.47 -0.34 34.40
N SER A 532 13.02 0.53 33.54
CA SER A 532 12.72 0.57 32.10
C SER A 532 13.51 -0.50 31.34
N LEU A 533 13.18 -1.76 31.57
CA LEU A 533 13.79 -2.87 30.81
C LEU A 533 13.13 -2.99 29.44
N SER A 534 13.95 -3.25 28.42
CA SER A 534 13.45 -3.60 27.09
C SER A 534 12.62 -4.87 27.14
N HIS A 535 11.63 -4.97 26.25
CA HIS A 535 10.83 -6.19 26.11
C HIS A 535 11.73 -7.42 25.91
N ARG A 536 11.48 -8.52 26.63
CA ARG A 536 12.37 -9.70 26.62
C ARG A 536 12.62 -10.29 25.24
N SER A 537 11.64 -10.21 24.34
CA SER A 537 11.78 -10.68 22.94
C SER A 537 12.18 -9.56 21.96
N ALA A 538 12.51 -8.34 22.41
CA ALA A 538 12.80 -7.21 21.52
C ALA A 538 13.93 -7.52 20.52
N TYR A 539 15.02 -8.13 21.00
CA TYR A 539 16.12 -8.57 20.15
C TYR A 539 15.68 -9.64 19.15
N LEU A 540 14.85 -10.60 19.57
CA LEU A 540 14.29 -11.62 18.68
C LEU A 540 13.33 -11.01 17.64
N HIS A 541 12.64 -9.92 17.97
CA HIS A 541 11.78 -9.19 17.03
C HIS A 541 12.61 -8.48 15.96
N THR A 542 13.75 -7.87 16.35
CA THR A 542 14.61 -7.13 15.42
C THR A 542 15.49 -8.03 14.55
N THR A 543 15.67 -9.30 14.93
CA THR A 543 16.38 -10.32 14.13
C THR A 543 15.46 -11.32 13.44
N ARG A 544 14.14 -11.20 13.61
CA ARG A 544 13.12 -12.13 13.07
C ARG A 544 13.18 -13.56 13.65
N GLU A 545 13.96 -13.77 14.71
CA GLU A 545 14.05 -15.04 15.46
C GLU A 545 12.82 -15.29 16.37
N ALA A 546 11.95 -14.29 16.55
CA ALA A 546 10.67 -14.47 17.21
C ALA A 546 9.66 -15.17 16.30
N MET A 547 9.32 -16.41 16.66
CA MET A 547 8.32 -17.24 15.97
C MET A 547 6.88 -16.89 16.35
N TYR A 548 6.05 -16.59 15.36
CA TYR A 548 4.61 -16.44 15.44
C TYR A 548 3.95 -17.70 14.87
N THR A 549 2.63 -17.83 14.99
CA THR A 549 1.93 -19.04 14.53
C THR A 549 2.11 -19.25 13.03
N ALA A 550 2.01 -18.19 12.24
CA ALA A 550 2.21 -18.23 10.79
C ALA A 550 3.66 -18.51 10.35
N ASP A 551 4.63 -18.54 11.27
CA ASP A 551 6.01 -18.88 10.95
C ASP A 551 6.37 -20.34 11.24
N LEU A 552 5.46 -21.09 11.87
CA LEU A 552 5.73 -22.49 12.20
C LEU A 552 5.98 -23.27 10.90
N PRO A 553 7.03 -24.11 10.86
CA PRO A 553 7.36 -24.85 9.66
C PRO A 553 6.22 -25.81 9.32
N SER A 554 5.82 -25.83 8.04
CA SER A 554 4.90 -26.83 7.53
C SER A 554 5.48 -28.23 7.73
N LEU A 555 4.67 -29.13 8.28
CA LEU A 555 5.01 -30.54 8.42
C LEU A 555 4.72 -31.27 7.10
N VAL A 556 5.33 -32.44 6.93
CA VAL A 556 4.99 -33.32 5.80
C VAL A 556 3.49 -33.61 5.82
N ASN A 557 2.84 -33.51 4.66
CA ASN A 557 1.38 -33.67 4.49
C ASN A 557 0.53 -32.58 5.17
N THR A 558 1.09 -31.40 5.46
CA THR A 558 0.28 -30.24 5.89
C THR A 558 -0.70 -29.85 4.78
N LEU A 559 -1.97 -29.74 5.13
CA LEU A 559 -3.01 -29.20 4.26
C LEU A 559 -3.31 -27.74 4.62
N HIS A 560 -3.85 -27.00 3.66
CA HIS A 560 -4.19 -25.60 3.78
C HIS A 560 -5.68 -25.39 3.62
N ALA A 561 -6.22 -24.45 4.39
CA ALA A 561 -7.64 -24.17 4.48
C ALA A 561 -7.94 -22.74 4.02
N ALA A 562 -9.01 -22.56 3.24
CA ALA A 562 -9.53 -21.25 2.85
C ALA A 562 -11.04 -21.17 3.09
N LEU A 563 -11.47 -20.14 3.80
CA LEU A 563 -12.88 -19.93 4.14
C LEU A 563 -13.69 -19.56 2.89
N VAL A 564 -14.88 -20.14 2.79
CA VAL A 564 -15.93 -19.71 1.86
C VAL A 564 -16.91 -18.86 2.65
N LEU A 565 -17.02 -17.58 2.28
CA LEU A 565 -17.79 -16.58 3.02
C LEU A 565 -19.03 -16.17 2.24
N SER A 566 -20.11 -15.86 2.95
CA SER A 566 -21.31 -15.27 2.33
C SER A 566 -20.98 -13.90 1.73
N SER A 567 -21.39 -13.70 0.48
CA SER A 567 -21.28 -12.41 -0.21
C SER A 567 -22.49 -11.50 -0.01
N LYS A 568 -23.50 -11.95 0.74
CA LYS A 568 -24.77 -11.21 0.97
C LYS A 568 -25.18 -11.29 2.45
N ALA A 569 -25.74 -10.19 2.96
CA ALA A 569 -26.34 -10.14 4.29
C ALA A 569 -27.82 -10.54 4.24
N ASN A 570 -28.31 -11.12 5.34
CA ASN A 570 -29.69 -11.61 5.52
C ASN A 570 -30.22 -12.43 4.33
N THR A 571 -29.55 -13.54 4.01
CA THR A 571 -29.94 -14.40 2.87
C THR A 571 -30.03 -15.86 3.28
N ARG A 572 -30.99 -16.59 2.69
CA ARG A 572 -31.07 -18.05 2.81
C ARG A 572 -30.20 -18.70 1.75
N ILE A 573 -29.38 -19.65 2.17
CA ILE A 573 -28.58 -20.48 1.26
C ILE A 573 -29.50 -21.55 0.66
N LYS A 574 -29.69 -21.52 -0.66
CA LYS A 574 -30.51 -22.51 -1.39
C LYS A 574 -29.67 -23.71 -1.82
N HIS A 575 -28.50 -23.44 -2.37
CA HIS A 575 -27.61 -24.44 -2.92
C HIS A 575 -26.16 -23.97 -2.86
N ILE A 576 -25.24 -24.91 -2.66
CA ILE A 576 -23.78 -24.70 -2.71
C ILE A 576 -23.25 -25.65 -3.77
N ASP A 577 -22.66 -25.09 -4.82
CA ASP A 577 -22.01 -25.83 -5.88
C ASP A 577 -20.48 -25.74 -5.74
N ILE A 578 -19.85 -26.90 -5.63
CA ILE A 578 -18.39 -27.08 -5.49
C ILE A 578 -17.76 -27.74 -6.71
N GLU A 579 -18.52 -28.03 -7.78
CA GLU A 579 -18.05 -28.81 -8.92
C GLU A 579 -16.77 -28.22 -9.52
N THR A 580 -16.78 -26.92 -9.80
CA THR A 580 -15.60 -26.22 -10.37
C THR A 580 -14.42 -26.22 -9.40
N ALA A 581 -14.67 -26.03 -8.10
CA ALA A 581 -13.63 -26.04 -7.07
C ALA A 581 -13.00 -27.44 -6.91
N SER A 582 -13.79 -28.51 -7.04
CA SER A 582 -13.34 -29.90 -6.84
C SER A 582 -12.37 -30.40 -7.90
N HIS A 583 -12.39 -29.80 -9.10
CA HIS A 583 -11.47 -30.14 -10.20
C HIS A 583 -10.11 -29.42 -10.09
N MET A 584 -9.93 -28.56 -9.09
CA MET A 584 -8.68 -27.85 -8.87
C MET A 584 -7.54 -28.82 -8.46
N PRO A 585 -6.33 -28.66 -9.00
CA PRO A 585 -5.16 -29.41 -8.55
C PRO A 585 -4.91 -29.24 -7.05
N GLY A 586 -4.75 -30.38 -6.36
CA GLY A 586 -4.53 -30.43 -4.92
C GLY A 586 -5.78 -30.16 -4.08
N PHE A 587 -6.99 -30.12 -4.66
CA PHE A 587 -8.23 -30.11 -3.88
C PHE A 587 -8.39 -31.42 -3.10
N VAL A 588 -8.71 -31.31 -1.82
CA VAL A 588 -8.91 -32.46 -0.92
C VAL A 588 -10.38 -32.58 -0.53
N SER A 589 -10.97 -31.53 0.04
CA SER A 589 -12.36 -31.56 0.51
C SER A 589 -12.95 -30.17 0.68
N PHE A 590 -14.27 -30.10 0.72
CA PHE A 590 -15.04 -28.95 1.22
C PHE A 590 -15.79 -29.39 2.48
N ILE A 591 -15.60 -28.64 3.57
CA ILE A 591 -16.20 -28.90 4.87
C ILE A 591 -17.24 -27.81 5.17
N SER A 592 -18.42 -28.21 5.62
CA SER A 592 -19.55 -27.33 5.91
C SER A 592 -20.24 -27.72 7.22
N HIS A 593 -21.40 -27.11 7.52
CA HIS A 593 -22.13 -27.36 8.75
C HIS A 593 -22.55 -28.83 8.96
N ILE A 594 -22.72 -29.61 7.89
CA ILE A 594 -23.09 -31.04 7.99
C ILE A 594 -21.93 -31.93 8.43
N ASP A 595 -20.70 -31.42 8.33
CA ASP A 595 -19.47 -32.17 8.62
C ASP A 595 -18.97 -31.94 10.05
N VAL A 596 -19.67 -31.10 10.83
CA VAL A 596 -19.35 -30.81 12.24
C VAL A 596 -19.82 -31.98 13.12
N PRO A 597 -18.91 -32.75 13.76
CA PRO A 597 -19.30 -33.96 14.50
C PRO A 597 -20.10 -33.69 15.78
N GLY A 598 -19.78 -32.59 16.47
CA GLY A 598 -20.43 -32.18 17.71
C GLY A 598 -21.44 -31.07 17.49
N SER A 599 -21.25 -29.92 18.14
CA SER A 599 -22.16 -28.78 17.99
C SER A 599 -21.67 -27.78 16.95
N ASN A 600 -22.50 -27.51 15.94
CA ASN A 600 -22.30 -26.35 15.04
C ASN A 600 -22.71 -25.03 15.71
N LYS A 601 -23.41 -25.06 16.84
CA LYS A 601 -23.79 -23.87 17.63
C LYS A 601 -22.81 -23.68 18.78
N LEU A 602 -22.05 -22.62 18.71
CA LEU A 602 -21.00 -22.27 19.67
C LEU A 602 -21.41 -21.02 20.43
N SER A 603 -21.08 -20.95 21.73
CA SER A 603 -21.39 -19.78 22.56
C SER A 603 -20.14 -19.23 23.20
N TYR A 604 -19.89 -17.93 23.03
CA TYR A 604 -18.91 -17.20 23.81
C TYR A 604 -19.65 -16.17 24.65
N GLY A 605 -19.85 -16.46 25.95
CA GLY A 605 -20.72 -15.67 26.82
C GLY A 605 -22.20 -16.03 26.65
N THR A 606 -23.06 -15.04 26.43
CA THR A 606 -24.53 -15.19 26.43
C THR A 606 -25.15 -15.36 25.05
N HIS A 607 -24.36 -15.30 23.97
CA HIS A 607 -24.86 -15.34 22.59
C HIS A 607 -24.30 -16.53 21.82
N TYR A 608 -25.17 -17.17 21.04
CA TYR A 608 -24.83 -18.29 20.18
C TYR A 608 -24.50 -17.81 18.76
N GLU A 609 -23.45 -18.35 18.18
CA GLU A 609 -23.09 -18.22 16.77
C GLU A 609 -22.98 -19.60 16.15
N GLU A 610 -23.24 -19.71 14.83
CA GLU A 610 -22.94 -20.93 14.10
C GLU A 610 -21.50 -20.90 13.60
N LEU A 611 -20.78 -22.04 13.72
CA LEU A 611 -19.44 -22.19 13.15
C LEU A 611 -19.49 -22.09 11.61
N PHE A 612 -20.40 -22.85 11.00
CA PHE A 612 -20.76 -22.75 9.59
C PHE A 612 -22.25 -22.46 9.44
N VAL A 613 -22.60 -21.55 8.53
CA VAL A 613 -24.00 -21.20 8.25
C VAL A 613 -24.77 -22.46 7.83
N SER A 614 -25.79 -22.81 8.61
CA SER A 614 -26.64 -23.96 8.34
C SER A 614 -27.77 -23.66 7.35
N SER A 615 -28.28 -22.43 7.37
CA SER A 615 -29.45 -22.06 6.56
C SER A 615 -29.49 -20.59 6.14
N VAL A 616 -29.27 -19.65 7.08
CA VAL A 616 -29.39 -18.22 6.84
C VAL A 616 -28.09 -17.51 7.17
N ALA A 617 -27.47 -16.89 6.17
CA ALA A 617 -26.33 -16.01 6.34
C ALA A 617 -26.83 -14.63 6.79
N LEU A 618 -26.56 -14.30 8.06
CA LEU A 618 -27.03 -13.04 8.67
C LEU A 618 -26.24 -11.82 8.21
N CYS A 619 -24.94 -11.98 7.90
CA CYS A 619 -24.07 -10.90 7.48
C CYS A 619 -23.19 -11.28 6.29
N ILE A 620 -22.70 -10.27 5.57
CA ILE A 620 -21.59 -10.44 4.63
C ILE A 620 -20.37 -10.89 5.44
N GLY A 621 -19.68 -11.94 4.98
CA GLY A 621 -18.56 -12.52 5.69
C GLY A 621 -18.92 -13.67 6.63
N ALA A 622 -20.20 -14.05 6.77
CA ALA A 622 -20.59 -15.24 7.52
C ALA A 622 -19.94 -16.50 6.88
N ILE A 623 -19.39 -17.39 7.70
CA ILE A 623 -18.63 -18.54 7.21
C ILE A 623 -19.59 -19.63 6.75
N VAL A 624 -19.58 -19.95 5.46
CA VAL A 624 -20.47 -20.98 4.87
C VAL A 624 -19.80 -22.36 4.92
N GLY A 625 -18.49 -22.39 4.74
CA GLY A 625 -17.69 -23.60 4.77
C GLY A 625 -16.20 -23.29 4.61
N VAL A 626 -15.40 -24.33 4.43
CA VAL A 626 -13.96 -24.22 4.22
C VAL A 626 -13.50 -25.21 3.16
N VAL A 627 -12.71 -24.74 2.22
CA VAL A 627 -12.03 -25.57 1.22
C VAL A 627 -10.66 -25.98 1.75
N ILE A 628 -10.32 -27.25 1.61
CA ILE A 628 -9.04 -27.83 2.01
C ILE A 628 -8.28 -28.26 0.76
N CYS A 629 -7.03 -27.83 0.64
CA CYS A 629 -6.12 -28.20 -0.44
C CYS A 629 -4.70 -28.51 0.06
N GLU A 630 -3.88 -29.11 -0.80
CA GLU A 630 -2.45 -29.39 -0.53
C GLU A 630 -1.57 -28.13 -0.45
N THR A 631 -2.02 -27.00 -1.03
CA THR A 631 -1.27 -25.74 -1.01
C THR A 631 -2.15 -24.56 -0.61
N GLU A 632 -1.54 -23.54 0.01
CA GLU A 632 -2.22 -22.27 0.38
C GLU A 632 -2.88 -21.60 -0.84
N GLU A 633 -2.22 -21.65 -1.98
CA GLU A 633 -2.71 -21.05 -3.22
C GLU A 633 -3.90 -21.80 -3.81
N SER A 634 -3.82 -23.12 -3.90
CA SER A 634 -4.94 -23.95 -4.37
C SER A 634 -6.17 -23.74 -3.48
N ALA A 635 -6.00 -23.71 -2.16
CA ALA A 635 -7.11 -23.49 -1.22
C ALA A 635 -7.80 -22.14 -1.49
N ARG A 636 -7.03 -21.06 -1.58
CA ARG A 636 -7.54 -19.71 -1.85
C ARG A 636 -8.23 -19.61 -3.22
N LEU A 637 -7.66 -20.20 -4.26
CA LEU A 637 -8.26 -20.17 -5.59
C LEU A 637 -9.56 -20.98 -5.61
N ALA A 638 -9.58 -22.15 -4.95
CA ALA A 638 -10.71 -23.06 -4.96
C ALA A 638 -11.89 -22.50 -4.16
N SER A 639 -11.62 -21.79 -3.05
CA SER A 639 -12.67 -21.11 -2.29
C SER A 639 -13.41 -20.04 -3.11
N ASN A 640 -12.74 -19.38 -4.06
CA ASN A 640 -13.39 -18.39 -4.95
C ASN A 640 -14.20 -19.03 -6.08
N LEU A 641 -14.04 -20.33 -6.32
CA LEU A 641 -14.76 -21.08 -7.35
C LEU A 641 -16.03 -21.75 -6.80
N VAL A 642 -16.23 -21.75 -5.48
CA VAL A 642 -17.46 -22.24 -4.85
C VAL A 642 -18.59 -21.26 -5.14
N GLN A 643 -19.66 -21.74 -5.76
CA GLN A 643 -20.83 -20.94 -6.09
C GLN A 643 -21.92 -21.16 -5.06
N ILE A 644 -22.55 -20.06 -4.62
CA ILE A 644 -23.62 -20.10 -3.62
C ILE A 644 -24.86 -19.43 -4.20
N GLU A 645 -25.96 -20.16 -4.21
CA GLU A 645 -27.27 -19.63 -4.57
C GLU A 645 -27.96 -19.04 -3.34
N TYR A 646 -28.37 -17.77 -3.44
CA TYR A 646 -28.96 -17.01 -2.34
C TYR A 646 -30.40 -16.61 -2.63
N GLU A 647 -31.27 -16.73 -1.63
CA GLU A 647 -32.57 -16.07 -1.55
C GLU A 647 -32.50 -14.91 -0.55
N LEU A 648 -32.78 -13.69 -1.01
CA LEU A 648 -32.76 -12.50 -0.15
C LEU A 648 -33.95 -12.49 0.81
N LEU A 649 -33.68 -12.26 2.10
CA LEU A 649 -34.71 -12.11 3.12
C LEU A 649 -34.90 -10.62 3.45
N THR A 650 -36.16 -10.20 3.57
CA THR A 650 -36.55 -8.83 3.89
C THR A 650 -37.33 -8.75 5.20
N PRO A 651 -37.14 -7.72 6.02
CA PRO A 651 -36.24 -6.57 5.82
C PRO A 651 -34.76 -6.93 6.08
N THR A 652 -33.84 -6.26 5.38
CA THR A 652 -32.40 -6.33 5.70
C THR A 652 -32.07 -5.16 6.63
N ILE A 653 -31.65 -5.46 7.86
CA ILE A 653 -31.34 -4.46 8.90
C ILE A 653 -29.83 -4.18 8.85
N LEU A 654 -29.43 -2.93 8.58
CA LEU A 654 -28.02 -2.55 8.43
C LEU A 654 -27.59 -1.45 9.41
N THR A 655 -28.47 -0.47 9.66
CA THR A 655 -28.17 0.68 10.52
C THR A 655 -28.76 0.52 11.92
N ILE A 656 -28.29 1.35 12.87
CA ILE A 656 -28.88 1.39 14.22
C ILE A 656 -30.34 1.87 14.13
N GLU A 657 -30.61 2.81 13.24
CA GLU A 657 -31.93 3.35 12.96
C GLU A 657 -32.86 2.26 12.40
N ASP A 658 -32.38 1.41 11.49
CA ASP A 658 -33.15 0.25 11.00
C ASP A 658 -33.46 -0.72 12.15
N ALA A 659 -32.48 -0.99 13.02
CA ALA A 659 -32.66 -1.89 14.15
C ALA A 659 -33.70 -1.36 15.14
N ILE A 660 -33.66 -0.05 15.44
CA ILE A 660 -34.66 0.62 16.29
C ILE A 660 -36.04 0.56 15.63
N ALA A 661 -36.15 0.88 14.34
CA ALA A 661 -37.42 0.90 13.62
C ALA A 661 -38.09 -0.48 13.50
N ASN A 662 -37.29 -1.56 13.55
CA ASN A 662 -37.77 -2.93 13.49
C ASN A 662 -37.74 -3.66 14.84
N GLU A 663 -37.49 -2.96 15.95
CA GLU A 663 -37.39 -3.53 17.31
C GLU A 663 -36.41 -4.72 17.41
N SER A 664 -35.33 -4.67 16.62
CA SER A 664 -34.35 -5.76 16.49
C SER A 664 -33.18 -5.57 17.46
N PHE A 665 -33.37 -5.95 18.71
CA PHE A 665 -32.37 -5.83 19.78
C PHE A 665 -31.90 -7.19 20.31
N PHE A 666 -30.77 -7.18 21.00
CA PHE A 666 -30.39 -8.31 21.87
C PHE A 666 -31.08 -8.15 23.23
N ASP A 667 -31.50 -9.26 23.86
CA ASP A 667 -32.22 -9.31 25.15
C ASP A 667 -31.33 -8.92 26.35
N ASN A 668 -30.84 -7.68 26.40
CA ASN A 668 -29.96 -7.16 27.46
C ASN A 668 -30.09 -5.64 27.60
N GLU A 669 -31.30 -5.13 27.86
CA GLU A 669 -31.47 -3.72 28.21
C GLU A 669 -30.80 -3.43 29.56
N GLN A 670 -29.79 -2.54 29.54
CA GLN A 670 -29.10 -2.09 30.74
C GLN A 670 -29.45 -0.63 31.01
N CYS A 671 -30.13 -0.37 32.13
CA CYS A 671 -30.47 0.98 32.55
C CYS A 671 -29.87 1.26 33.94
N LEU A 672 -29.07 2.32 34.04
CA LEU A 672 -28.58 2.85 35.31
C LEU A 672 -29.27 4.20 35.54
N ARG A 673 -30.02 4.30 36.64
CA ARG A 673 -30.66 5.54 37.09
C ARG A 673 -30.21 5.86 38.49
N GLN A 674 -29.87 7.13 38.72
CA GLN A 674 -29.50 7.65 40.02
C GLN A 674 -30.25 8.97 40.24
N ASP A 675 -30.78 9.15 41.45
CA ASP A 675 -31.54 10.33 41.86
C ASP A 675 -32.84 10.59 41.06
N ASP A 676 -33.46 11.75 41.28
CA ASP A 676 -34.68 12.20 40.59
C ASP A 676 -34.33 13.07 39.39
N ILE A 677 -34.29 12.44 38.21
CA ILE A 677 -33.94 13.09 36.95
C ILE A 677 -35.00 14.15 36.56
N ASP A 678 -36.28 13.90 36.83
CA ASP A 678 -37.37 14.82 36.46
C ASP A 678 -37.29 16.11 37.26
N LYS A 679 -37.01 16.00 38.57
CA LYS A 679 -36.71 17.16 39.41
C LYS A 679 -35.45 17.89 38.90
N GLY A 680 -34.41 17.15 38.55
CA GLY A 680 -33.18 17.72 38.00
C GLY A 680 -33.43 18.56 36.74
N PHE A 681 -34.25 18.09 35.81
CA PHE A 681 -34.66 18.86 34.63
C PHE A 681 -35.55 20.05 34.98
N ALA A 682 -36.46 19.93 35.96
CA ALA A 682 -37.34 21.03 36.37
C ALA A 682 -36.58 22.19 37.04
N GLU A 683 -35.48 21.90 37.72
CA GLU A 683 -34.61 22.88 38.38
C GLU A 683 -33.50 23.43 37.45
N ALA A 684 -33.30 22.84 36.27
CA ALA A 684 -32.25 23.25 35.35
C ALA A 684 -32.56 24.60 34.67
N GLU A 685 -31.58 25.50 34.66
CA GLU A 685 -31.70 26.81 33.98
C GLU A 685 -31.79 26.66 32.44
N HIS A 686 -31.10 25.66 31.90
CA HIS A 686 -31.03 25.37 30.47
C HIS A 686 -31.08 23.88 30.21
N THR A 687 -31.68 23.50 29.08
CA THR A 687 -31.71 22.14 28.57
C THR A 687 -31.10 22.11 27.17
N LEU A 688 -30.36 21.05 26.87
CA LEU A 688 -29.78 20.80 25.56
C LEU A 688 -30.08 19.37 25.16
N GLU A 689 -30.57 19.20 23.94
CA GLU A 689 -30.83 17.91 23.32
C GLU A 689 -29.95 17.76 22.08
N GLY A 690 -29.45 16.55 21.85
CA GLY A 690 -28.64 16.25 20.67
C GLY A 690 -28.29 14.77 20.58
N THR A 691 -27.84 14.37 19.39
CA THR A 691 -27.43 13.00 19.08
C THR A 691 -25.98 12.99 18.62
N LEU A 692 -25.23 11.96 19.03
CA LEU A 692 -23.85 11.73 18.62
C LEU A 692 -23.72 10.31 18.06
N MET A 693 -23.19 10.21 16.84
CA MET A 693 -22.87 8.93 16.20
C MET A 693 -21.36 8.72 16.20
N ILE A 694 -20.92 7.55 16.67
CA ILE A 694 -19.50 7.16 16.70
C ILE A 694 -19.34 5.94 15.79
N GLY A 695 -18.51 6.07 14.76
CA GLY A 695 -18.24 4.96 13.84
C GLY A 695 -17.46 3.81 14.48
N GLY A 696 -17.55 2.63 13.86
CA GLY A 696 -16.78 1.45 14.27
C GLY A 696 -15.26 1.58 14.05
N GLN A 697 -14.51 0.62 14.59
CA GLN A 697 -13.06 0.57 14.46
C GLN A 697 -12.57 -0.87 14.24
N GLU A 698 -11.71 -1.05 13.24
CA GLU A 698 -11.02 -2.32 13.01
C GLU A 698 -9.78 -2.44 13.92
N HIS A 699 -9.54 -3.65 14.44
CA HIS A 699 -8.41 -3.91 15.34
C HIS A 699 -7.08 -3.67 14.64
N PHE A 700 -6.97 -4.17 13.40
CA PHE A 700 -5.80 -4.05 12.55
C PHE A 700 -4.52 -4.60 13.21
N TYR A 701 -4.63 -5.75 13.86
CA TYR A 701 -3.45 -6.51 14.28
C TYR A 701 -2.63 -6.92 13.06
N LEU A 702 -1.31 -6.75 13.15
CA LEU A 702 -0.40 -6.90 12.01
C LEU A 702 -0.19 -8.36 11.62
N GLU A 703 -0.29 -9.28 12.59
CA GLU A 703 -0.47 -10.71 12.33
C GLU A 703 -1.96 -11.01 12.25
N THR A 704 -2.46 -11.39 11.07
CA THR A 704 -3.83 -11.86 10.90
C THR A 704 -4.10 -13.11 11.73
N ASN A 705 -5.37 -13.46 11.89
CA ASN A 705 -5.77 -14.75 12.48
C ASN A 705 -5.01 -15.91 11.80
N SER A 706 -4.34 -16.73 12.62
CA SER A 706 -3.37 -17.75 12.17
C SER A 706 -3.39 -18.93 13.12
N TYR A 707 -3.44 -20.13 12.55
CA TYR A 707 -3.64 -21.39 13.29
C TYR A 707 -2.86 -22.52 12.63
N MET A 708 -2.40 -23.47 13.44
CA MET A 708 -1.88 -24.74 12.98
C MET A 708 -2.42 -25.85 13.88
N VAL A 709 -2.99 -26.88 13.26
CA VAL A 709 -3.60 -28.01 13.96
C VAL A 709 -2.84 -29.27 13.60
N ILE A 710 -2.37 -30.01 14.61
CA ILE A 710 -1.66 -31.26 14.43
C ILE A 710 -2.43 -32.37 15.17
N PRO A 711 -3.03 -33.34 14.47
CA PRO A 711 -3.58 -34.53 15.11
C PRO A 711 -2.46 -35.45 15.61
N SER A 712 -2.67 -36.12 16.75
CA SER A 712 -1.76 -37.14 17.25
C SER A 712 -1.91 -38.48 16.51
N ASN A 713 -0.95 -39.39 16.71
CA ASN A 713 -0.92 -40.68 16.02
C ASN A 713 -2.10 -41.60 16.35
N ASP A 714 -2.80 -41.39 17.46
CA ASP A 714 -3.96 -42.18 17.87
C ASP A 714 -5.30 -41.51 17.45
N ASP A 715 -5.24 -40.42 16.66
CA ASP A 715 -6.33 -39.56 16.14
C ASP A 715 -7.27 -38.94 17.20
N LYS A 716 -7.09 -39.29 18.47
CA LYS A 716 -7.89 -38.80 19.60
C LYS A 716 -7.42 -37.44 20.09
N GLU A 717 -6.12 -37.17 20.10
CA GLU A 717 -5.57 -35.92 20.64
C GLU A 717 -5.25 -34.91 19.54
N LEU A 718 -5.41 -33.62 19.84
CA LEU A 718 -5.11 -32.51 18.95
C LEU A 718 -4.15 -31.52 19.64
N GLN A 719 -3.09 -31.16 18.93
CA GLN A 719 -2.17 -30.10 19.32
C GLN A 719 -2.46 -28.87 18.46
N LEU A 720 -2.90 -27.78 19.09
CA LEU A 720 -3.31 -26.55 18.44
C LEU A 720 -2.30 -25.45 18.72
N TYR A 721 -1.74 -24.84 17.69
CA TYR A 721 -0.94 -23.61 17.81
C TYR A 721 -1.78 -22.45 17.33
N LEU A 722 -2.12 -21.55 18.25
CA LEU A 722 -3.15 -20.54 18.02
C LEU A 722 -2.59 -19.13 18.22
N GLY A 723 -2.98 -18.20 17.36
CA GLY A 723 -2.84 -16.77 17.61
C GLY A 723 -4.04 -16.22 18.37
N THR A 724 -4.30 -16.65 19.61
CA THR A 724 -5.47 -16.22 20.42
C THR A 724 -5.07 -15.54 21.73
N GLN A 725 -5.98 -14.72 22.27
CA GLN A 725 -5.91 -14.14 23.61
C GLN A 725 -6.55 -15.04 24.67
N ASP A 726 -7.42 -15.97 24.29
CA ASP A 726 -8.12 -16.88 25.21
C ASP A 726 -7.99 -18.35 24.75
N PRO A 727 -6.84 -19.00 25.04
CA PRO A 727 -6.63 -20.39 24.65
C PRO A 727 -7.58 -21.37 25.36
N SER A 728 -8.11 -21.02 26.53
CA SER A 728 -9.02 -21.88 27.29
C SER A 728 -10.39 -21.92 26.62
N ALA A 729 -10.96 -20.76 26.27
CA ALA A 729 -12.22 -20.73 25.54
C ALA A 729 -12.09 -21.41 24.17
N ALA A 730 -10.99 -21.19 23.45
CA ALA A 730 -10.74 -21.89 22.19
C ALA A 730 -10.71 -23.42 22.37
N GLN A 731 -10.07 -23.91 23.43
CA GLN A 731 -10.02 -25.35 23.75
C GLN A 731 -11.43 -25.93 23.96
N GLU A 732 -12.25 -25.25 24.77
CA GLU A 732 -13.62 -25.67 25.08
C GLU A 732 -14.53 -25.67 23.84
N LEU A 733 -14.46 -24.61 23.03
CA LEU A 733 -15.27 -24.48 21.82
C LEU A 733 -14.90 -25.52 20.76
N ILE A 734 -13.61 -25.81 20.59
CA ILE A 734 -13.14 -26.83 19.64
C ILE A 734 -13.54 -28.23 20.13
N ALA A 735 -13.44 -28.49 21.45
CA ALA A 735 -13.89 -29.74 22.05
C ALA A 735 -15.38 -29.99 21.78
N LEU A 736 -16.20 -28.96 21.98
CA LEU A 736 -17.63 -29.00 21.71
C LEU A 736 -17.96 -29.20 20.23
N ALA A 737 -17.25 -28.53 19.32
CA ALA A 737 -17.47 -28.67 17.88
C ALA A 737 -17.10 -30.06 17.36
N LEU A 738 -16.09 -30.71 17.96
CA LEU A 738 -15.59 -32.01 17.51
C LEU A 738 -16.17 -33.21 18.28
N ASP A 739 -17.05 -32.97 19.27
CA ASP A 739 -17.54 -33.99 20.21
C ASP A 739 -16.39 -34.75 20.90
N ARG A 740 -15.44 -33.99 21.46
CA ARG A 740 -14.25 -34.52 22.14
C ARG A 740 -14.17 -34.03 23.58
N ASP A 741 -13.54 -34.83 24.43
CA ASP A 741 -13.15 -34.36 25.76
C ASP A 741 -12.10 -33.25 25.67
N ILE A 742 -12.24 -32.22 26.49
CA ILE A 742 -11.33 -31.07 26.56
C ILE A 742 -9.88 -31.53 26.82
N SER A 743 -9.70 -32.61 27.60
CA SER A 743 -8.38 -33.18 27.89
C SER A 743 -7.65 -33.74 26.68
N HIS A 744 -8.36 -34.05 25.58
CA HIS A 744 -7.74 -34.49 24.33
C HIS A 744 -7.23 -33.33 23.47
N ILE A 745 -7.52 -32.07 23.82
CA ILE A 745 -7.14 -30.90 23.03
C ILE A 745 -6.14 -30.08 23.83
N THR A 746 -4.99 -29.76 23.23
CA THR A 746 -3.98 -28.91 23.85
C THR A 746 -3.76 -27.64 23.02
N CYS A 747 -3.96 -26.48 23.63
CA CYS A 747 -3.74 -25.18 23.00
C CYS A 747 -2.38 -24.58 23.38
N HIS A 748 -1.58 -24.20 22.40
CA HIS A 748 -0.28 -23.55 22.54
C HIS A 748 -0.32 -22.14 21.97
N VAL A 749 -0.04 -21.15 22.82
CA VAL A 749 0.10 -19.74 22.42
C VAL A 749 1.45 -19.24 22.88
N LYS A 750 2.36 -18.98 21.94
CA LYS A 750 3.70 -18.47 22.26
C LYS A 750 3.72 -16.95 22.39
N ARG A 751 3.11 -16.27 21.41
CA ARG A 751 3.00 -14.81 21.27
C ARG A 751 1.99 -14.50 20.15
N ILE A 752 1.46 -13.28 20.15
CA ILE A 752 0.54 -12.78 19.11
C ILE A 752 1.05 -11.44 18.54
N GLY A 753 0.97 -11.25 17.23
CA GLY A 753 1.35 -10.03 16.52
C GLY A 753 0.30 -8.91 16.62
N GLY A 754 -0.22 -8.69 17.83
CA GLY A 754 -1.36 -7.81 18.13
C GLY A 754 -2.66 -8.62 18.27
N GLY A 755 -3.52 -8.19 19.20
CA GLY A 755 -4.83 -8.81 19.44
C GLY A 755 -5.91 -7.77 19.69
N PHE A 756 -5.67 -6.87 20.64
CA PHE A 756 -6.52 -5.69 20.90
C PHE A 756 -7.99 -6.01 21.21
N GLY A 757 -8.29 -7.24 21.66
CA GLY A 757 -9.65 -7.74 21.90
C GLY A 757 -10.19 -8.59 20.76
N GLY A 758 -9.76 -8.34 19.52
CA GLY A 758 -10.27 -9.02 18.32
C GLY A 758 -9.80 -10.47 18.14
N LYS A 759 -8.95 -10.97 19.03
CA LYS A 759 -8.45 -12.36 19.06
C LYS A 759 -8.91 -13.11 20.32
N ILE A 760 -10.02 -12.68 20.93
CA ILE A 760 -10.62 -13.37 22.09
C ILE A 760 -11.64 -14.41 21.60
N SER A 761 -12.66 -13.99 20.85
CA SER A 761 -13.78 -14.85 20.44
C SER A 761 -13.81 -15.19 18.95
N LYS A 762 -13.14 -14.41 18.11
CA LYS A 762 -13.09 -14.60 16.64
C LYS A 762 -11.84 -15.37 16.18
N SER A 763 -11.00 -15.79 17.13
CA SER A 763 -9.78 -16.55 16.89
C SER A 763 -10.07 -18.03 16.87
#